data_AF-A0A7C5UVV5-F1
#
_entry.id   AF-A0A7C5UVV5-F1
#
_cell.length_a   1.000
_cell.length_b   1.000
_cell.length_c   1.000
_cell.angle_alpha   90.00
_cell.angle_beta   90.00
_cell.angle_gamma   90.00
#
_symmetry.space_group_name_H-M   'P 1'
#
loop_
_entity.id
_entity.type
_entity.pdbx_description
1 polymer ?
#
loop_
_entity_poly.entity_id
_entity_poly.type
_entity_poly.pdbx_seq_one_letter_code
_entity_poly.pdbx_strand_id
1 'polypeptide(L)'
;MDKNKDLLLKLIKAENEQEVENILNTDPYAKSLGWWPFNGVERNFGTINNQQTDPIAALVEKPINSIDSILIKECLLRGIDPKSEDAPKTMTEAVEKFFSIKDGDLSNIDEKKRRELSKSIRIIADGEKERPNIIIADHGEGQHPSDFKGTLLSLHEGNKDKILFVQGKYGMGGTGVIPFCGTKKYQLILSRKHPKLLKNGQKDLWGFSLIRKTPSTKLSERDRHSWFECLTDQDKEILSFKGEPLSILPDNEKMEYGCFIKLFNYDLEKASFVTTDLWRDLNRKLFAPALPILIQENRTKHFNITKGKNDTKILIGNKFRIKKDDNKFVRISFDITADLKDFGERKIEVVVFKDFDEEGKDLRKRNEWTTVGEAVFLTINGQTHFSLPRYWLEKIGLDFIKDYLFVHIDCTNVNRSVTDDIFLGSRDRVRDNTSFRAFQEALILALSSNELLQKLNEEYRERQLARIKPDKSIAKLVTKLVSNNKNLLAYFKPGQEVPLPEFGGTTEEIPEEFSGSYIPTFLKPRKKFSGPILIKEMPKNATFSVVVLETDAQNDYLTRKEDAGTLTWSSDNPRAKISNYYLYNGMLPLRISVSDPKEGEIFSFSVQLSRPRADPLKVDFQIKIVEEHEKSSSSESKPKHEGINLPELVVVRENPGENEENWQQHGWTQNDIAKVEPGRVYVNMDSADIKDYLLSHPKRLWVTAEGLYKIGIYFNAMILNSELSKIDLNEDKTPIFNAAISVVSKTLLPLYLDNKEIQALSEKES
;
A
#
# COMPACT_ATOMS: atom_id res chain seq x y z
N MET A 1 42.47 -14.05 -29.91
CA MET A 1 41.47 -13.63 -28.89
C MET A 1 41.31 -14.80 -27.94
N ASP A 2 41.23 -14.54 -26.63
CA ASP A 2 40.98 -15.60 -25.64
C ASP A 2 39.62 -16.27 -25.92
N LYS A 3 39.60 -17.62 -26.06
CA LYS A 3 38.39 -18.38 -26.43
C LYS A 3 37.29 -18.25 -25.37
N ASN A 4 37.67 -18.14 -24.09
CA ASN A 4 36.73 -17.90 -22.99
C ASN A 4 36.05 -16.54 -23.14
N LYS A 5 36.85 -15.50 -23.44
CA LYS A 5 36.33 -14.14 -23.65
C LYS A 5 35.40 -14.08 -24.86
N ASP A 6 35.75 -14.74 -25.96
CA ASP A 6 34.90 -14.78 -27.16
C ASP A 6 33.54 -15.46 -26.90
N LEU A 7 33.56 -16.63 -26.24
CA LEU A 7 32.34 -17.34 -25.86
C LEU A 7 31.45 -16.50 -24.94
N LEU A 8 32.04 -15.87 -23.91
CA LEU A 8 31.30 -14.98 -23.01
C LEU A 8 30.61 -13.86 -23.78
N LEU A 9 31.32 -13.18 -24.69
CA LEU A 9 30.76 -12.06 -25.45
C LEU A 9 29.62 -12.50 -26.37
N LYS A 10 29.68 -13.73 -26.93
CA LYS A 10 28.56 -14.32 -27.67
C LYS A 10 27.35 -14.54 -26.75
N LEU A 11 27.55 -15.12 -25.57
CA LEU A 11 26.48 -15.37 -24.60
C LEU A 11 25.84 -14.07 -24.06
N ILE A 12 26.64 -13.02 -23.80
CA ILE A 12 26.12 -11.71 -23.38
C ILE A 12 25.21 -11.11 -24.45
N LYS A 13 25.60 -11.23 -25.73
CA LYS A 13 24.85 -10.67 -26.87
C LYS A 13 23.59 -11.45 -27.24
N ALA A 14 23.46 -12.70 -26.80
CA ALA A 14 22.29 -13.52 -27.10
C ALA A 14 21.01 -12.84 -26.60
N GLU A 15 20.00 -12.73 -27.47
CA GLU A 15 18.75 -12.02 -27.19
C GLU A 15 17.71 -12.92 -26.51
N ASN A 16 17.86 -14.24 -26.59
CA ASN A 16 16.97 -15.23 -25.99
C ASN A 16 17.67 -16.59 -25.75
N GLU A 17 16.96 -17.51 -25.10
CA GLU A 17 17.44 -18.85 -24.76
C GLU A 17 17.74 -19.71 -25.98
N GLN A 18 17.05 -19.48 -27.10
CA GLN A 18 17.28 -20.23 -28.33
C GLN A 18 18.62 -19.88 -28.97
N GLU A 19 19.02 -18.60 -28.93
CA GLU A 19 20.34 -18.16 -29.36
C GLU A 19 21.45 -18.73 -28.48
N VAL A 20 21.24 -18.77 -27.16
CA VAL A 20 22.17 -19.42 -26.22
C VAL A 20 22.34 -20.90 -26.58
N GLU A 21 21.23 -21.62 -26.77
CA GLU A 21 21.23 -23.03 -27.17
C GLU A 21 21.96 -23.23 -28.51
N ASN A 22 21.74 -22.36 -29.49
CA ASN A 22 22.42 -22.40 -30.77
C ASN A 22 23.93 -22.20 -30.61
N ILE A 23 24.39 -21.26 -29.77
CA ILE A 23 25.81 -21.05 -29.48
C ILE A 23 26.41 -22.33 -28.90
N LEU A 24 25.78 -22.91 -27.88
CA LEU A 24 26.26 -24.14 -27.23
C LEU A 24 26.33 -25.34 -28.20
N ASN A 25 25.40 -25.40 -29.16
CA ASN A 25 25.28 -26.51 -30.11
C ASN A 25 26.03 -26.31 -31.43
N THR A 26 26.61 -25.14 -31.69
CA THR A 26 27.33 -24.86 -32.95
C THR A 26 28.77 -24.44 -32.74
N ASP A 27 29.10 -23.76 -31.64
CA ASP A 27 30.46 -23.34 -31.34
C ASP A 27 31.33 -24.55 -30.90
N PRO A 28 32.41 -24.90 -31.64
CA PRO A 28 33.25 -26.05 -31.31
C PRO A 28 33.92 -25.93 -29.94
N TYR A 29 34.22 -24.72 -29.48
CA TYR A 29 34.81 -24.50 -28.17
C TYR A 29 33.76 -24.74 -27.08
N ALA A 30 32.55 -24.19 -27.23
CA ALA A 30 31.47 -24.42 -26.26
C ALA A 30 31.15 -25.92 -26.11
N LYS A 31 31.16 -26.68 -27.20
CA LYS A 31 30.99 -28.15 -27.18
C LYS A 31 32.07 -28.91 -26.42
N SER A 32 33.28 -28.36 -26.35
CA SER A 32 34.42 -29.00 -25.66
C SER A 32 34.39 -28.84 -24.15
N LEU A 33 33.50 -27.98 -23.63
CA LEU A 33 33.38 -27.64 -22.22
C LEU A 33 32.58 -28.67 -21.41
N GLY A 34 32.75 -28.63 -20.09
CA GLY A 34 32.07 -29.49 -19.13
C GLY A 34 30.84 -28.83 -18.50
N TRP A 35 30.08 -29.66 -17.79
CA TRP A 35 28.99 -29.20 -16.92
C TRP A 35 29.19 -29.78 -15.53
N TRP A 36 29.02 -28.95 -14.50
CA TRP A 36 29.13 -29.32 -13.10
C TRP A 36 27.78 -29.12 -12.40
N PRO A 37 27.30 -30.08 -11.58
CA PRO A 37 26.06 -29.90 -10.84
C PRO A 37 26.13 -28.66 -9.95
N PHE A 38 25.13 -27.79 -10.01
CA PHE A 38 25.06 -26.59 -9.16
C PHE A 38 25.12 -27.03 -7.68
N ASN A 39 25.92 -26.34 -6.87
CA ASN A 39 26.23 -26.74 -5.48
C ASN A 39 26.92 -28.11 -5.34
N GLY A 40 27.51 -28.65 -6.41
CA GLY A 40 28.24 -29.92 -6.40
C GLY A 40 27.38 -31.17 -6.22
N VAL A 41 26.05 -31.03 -6.22
CA VAL A 41 25.11 -32.13 -6.01
C VAL A 41 23.95 -32.07 -7.00
N GLU A 42 23.54 -33.22 -7.53
CA GLU A 42 22.40 -33.32 -8.46
C GLU A 42 21.05 -33.21 -7.72
N ARG A 43 21.03 -33.31 -6.39
CA ARG A 43 19.80 -33.12 -5.58
C ARG A 43 19.55 -31.65 -5.24
N ASN A 44 19.60 -30.76 -6.23
CA ASN A 44 19.43 -29.30 -6.04
C ASN A 44 18.08 -28.75 -6.54
N PHE A 45 17.31 -29.53 -7.29
CA PHE A 45 16.08 -29.07 -7.94
C PHE A 45 15.00 -28.60 -6.97
N GLY A 46 14.71 -29.37 -5.91
CA GLY A 46 13.70 -29.02 -4.92
C GLY A 46 14.06 -27.74 -4.16
N THR A 47 15.33 -27.58 -3.79
CA THR A 47 15.82 -26.39 -3.10
C THR A 47 15.71 -25.12 -3.96
N ILE A 48 15.99 -25.21 -5.27
CA ILE A 48 15.92 -24.04 -6.16
C ILE A 48 14.47 -23.69 -6.53
N ASN A 49 13.62 -24.68 -6.81
CA ASN A 49 12.23 -24.41 -7.24
C ASN A 49 11.28 -24.01 -6.12
N ASN A 50 11.57 -24.34 -4.85
CA ASN A 50 10.65 -24.06 -3.74
C ASN A 50 10.91 -22.71 -3.02
N GLN A 51 11.75 -21.83 -3.58
CA GLN A 51 12.14 -20.59 -2.89
C GLN A 51 11.11 -19.48 -3.00
N GLN A 52 10.56 -19.29 -4.19
CA GLN A 52 9.71 -18.14 -4.53
C GLN A 52 8.62 -18.57 -5.51
N THR A 53 7.43 -18.01 -5.35
CA THR A 53 6.27 -18.22 -6.22
C THR A 53 6.01 -17.03 -7.14
N ASP A 54 6.52 -15.85 -6.78
CA ASP A 54 6.39 -14.59 -7.53
C ASP A 54 7.72 -14.21 -8.22
N PRO A 55 7.74 -13.97 -9.54
CA PRO A 55 8.94 -13.59 -10.28
C PRO A 55 9.53 -12.26 -9.82
N ILE A 56 8.71 -11.30 -9.35
CA ILE A 56 9.21 -10.01 -8.86
C ILE A 56 9.91 -10.18 -7.51
N ALA A 57 9.28 -10.87 -6.56
CA ALA A 57 9.87 -11.20 -5.26
C ALA A 57 11.20 -11.96 -5.42
N ALA A 58 11.27 -12.92 -6.34
CA ALA A 58 12.51 -13.61 -6.67
C ALA A 58 13.59 -12.67 -7.21
N LEU A 59 13.22 -11.76 -8.11
CA LEU A 59 14.17 -10.83 -8.72
C LEU A 59 14.81 -9.89 -7.69
N VAL A 60 14.05 -9.45 -6.68
CA VAL A 60 14.49 -8.50 -5.63
C VAL A 60 15.71 -8.99 -4.85
N GLU A 61 15.94 -10.30 -4.76
CA GLU A 61 17.14 -10.86 -4.12
C GLU A 61 18.45 -10.44 -4.82
N LYS A 62 18.43 -10.22 -6.14
CA LYS A 62 19.63 -9.87 -6.90
C LYS A 62 20.10 -8.44 -6.61
N PRO A 63 19.23 -7.40 -6.66
CA PRO A 63 19.61 -6.05 -6.20
C PRO A 63 20.02 -5.99 -4.73
N ILE A 64 19.40 -6.76 -3.82
CA ILE A 64 19.80 -6.80 -2.41
C ILE A 64 21.24 -7.34 -2.28
N ASN A 65 21.55 -8.43 -2.99
CA ASN A 65 22.91 -8.95 -3.01
C ASN A 65 23.91 -7.95 -3.63
N SER A 66 23.46 -7.11 -4.56
CA SER A 66 24.26 -6.03 -5.13
C SER A 66 24.55 -4.94 -4.08
N ILE A 67 23.53 -4.53 -3.32
CA ILE A 67 23.69 -3.58 -2.19
C ILE A 67 24.68 -4.12 -1.17
N ASP A 68 24.51 -5.37 -0.74
CA ASP A 68 25.44 -6.02 0.20
C ASP A 68 26.88 -6.01 -0.35
N SER A 69 27.06 -6.37 -1.62
CA SER A 69 28.38 -6.47 -2.25
C SER A 69 29.06 -5.10 -2.36
N ILE A 70 28.28 -4.03 -2.57
CA ILE A 70 28.78 -2.65 -2.55
C ILE A 70 29.23 -2.26 -1.13
N LEU A 71 28.44 -2.56 -0.10
CA LEU A 71 28.78 -2.22 1.27
C LEU A 71 29.99 -3.00 1.78
N ILE A 72 30.05 -4.30 1.49
CA ILE A 72 31.20 -5.14 1.82
C ILE A 72 32.47 -4.62 1.13
N LYS A 73 32.38 -4.26 -0.16
CA LYS A 73 33.48 -3.63 -0.89
C LYS A 73 33.99 -2.37 -0.18
N GLU A 74 33.10 -1.45 0.16
CA GLU A 74 33.48 -0.19 0.83
C GLU A 74 34.10 -0.43 2.21
N CYS A 75 33.63 -1.43 2.95
CA CYS A 75 34.19 -1.87 4.23
C CYS A 75 35.62 -2.40 4.06
N LEU A 76 35.81 -3.35 3.13
CA LEU A 76 37.12 -3.95 2.85
C LEU A 76 38.13 -2.96 2.29
N LEU A 77 37.71 -2.04 1.42
CA LEU A 77 38.59 -0.99 0.86
C LEU A 77 39.10 -0.01 1.93
N ARG A 78 38.42 0.08 3.08
CA ARG A 78 38.85 0.85 4.25
C ARG A 78 39.73 0.04 5.21
N GLY A 79 40.05 -1.21 4.86
CA GLY A 79 40.86 -2.10 5.69
C GLY A 79 40.09 -2.68 6.89
N ILE A 80 38.76 -2.60 6.89
CA ILE A 80 37.91 -3.13 7.96
C ILE A 80 37.44 -4.53 7.56
N ASP A 81 37.65 -5.51 8.44
CA ASP A 81 37.06 -6.84 8.27
C ASP A 81 35.54 -6.75 8.52
N PRO A 82 34.67 -7.10 7.54
CA PRO A 82 33.22 -7.06 7.68
C PRO A 82 32.64 -7.86 8.85
N LYS A 83 33.40 -8.80 9.42
CA LYS A 83 33.00 -9.64 10.57
C LYS A 83 33.60 -9.16 11.90
N SER A 84 34.42 -8.12 11.89
CA SER A 84 35.07 -7.58 13.08
C SER A 84 34.17 -6.69 13.92
N GLU A 85 34.63 -6.34 15.12
CA GLU A 85 33.95 -5.39 15.99
C GLU A 85 33.99 -3.95 15.44
N ASP A 86 34.95 -3.61 14.58
CA ASP A 86 35.08 -2.29 13.95
C ASP A 86 34.16 -2.08 12.74
N ALA A 87 33.52 -3.16 12.28
CA ALA A 87 32.55 -3.13 11.19
C ALA A 87 31.24 -2.46 11.63
N PRO A 88 30.55 -1.78 10.70
CA PRO A 88 29.23 -1.20 10.98
C PRO A 88 28.27 -2.24 11.57
N LYS A 89 27.50 -1.84 12.59
CA LYS A 89 26.55 -2.71 13.28
C LYS A 89 25.20 -2.77 12.60
N THR A 90 24.92 -1.83 11.71
CA THR A 90 23.66 -1.76 10.98
C THR A 90 23.89 -1.34 9.54
N MET A 91 22.91 -1.65 8.68
CA MET A 91 22.85 -1.17 7.30
C MET A 91 22.92 0.36 7.24
N THR A 92 22.17 1.04 8.11
CA THR A 92 22.13 2.49 8.27
C THR A 92 23.50 3.08 8.58
N GLU A 93 24.21 2.51 9.56
CA GLU A 93 25.57 2.94 9.91
C GLU A 93 26.54 2.76 8.74
N ALA A 94 26.42 1.65 7.99
CA ALA A 94 27.28 1.40 6.83
C ALA A 94 27.05 2.43 5.72
N VAL A 95 25.81 2.73 5.35
CA VAL A 95 25.53 3.72 4.29
C VAL A 95 25.90 5.14 4.72
N GLU A 96 25.76 5.47 6.00
CA GLU A 96 26.19 6.75 6.53
C GLU A 96 27.73 6.87 6.50
N LYS A 97 28.44 5.87 7.01
CA LYS A 97 29.92 5.83 7.05
C LYS A 97 30.55 5.77 5.66
N PHE A 98 29.95 5.06 4.71
CA PHE A 98 30.56 4.81 3.40
C PHE A 98 30.12 5.80 2.33
N PHE A 99 28.89 6.30 2.39
CA PHE A 99 28.31 7.16 1.36
C PHE A 99 27.81 8.51 1.87
N SER A 100 27.92 8.79 3.18
CA SER A 100 27.39 10.00 3.81
C SER A 100 25.90 10.19 3.53
N ILE A 101 25.14 9.09 3.61
CA ILE A 101 23.68 9.08 3.56
C ILE A 101 23.21 9.00 5.02
N LYS A 102 23.00 10.17 5.65
CA LYS A 102 22.54 10.26 7.04
C LYS A 102 21.28 9.40 7.26
N ASP A 103 21.24 8.63 8.34
CA ASP A 103 20.11 7.75 8.72
C ASP A 103 19.70 6.71 7.65
N GLY A 104 20.52 6.52 6.62
CA GLY A 104 20.20 5.64 5.48
C GLY A 104 19.02 6.09 4.62
N ASP A 105 18.59 7.35 4.74
CA ASP A 105 17.48 7.89 3.98
C ASP A 105 17.98 8.67 2.76
N LEU A 106 17.62 8.19 1.57
CA LEU A 106 17.97 8.77 0.27
C LEU A 106 17.44 10.20 0.05
N SER A 107 16.54 10.70 0.90
CA SER A 107 16.16 12.13 0.92
C SER A 107 17.26 13.07 1.40
N ASN A 108 18.24 12.57 2.14
CA ASN A 108 19.34 13.38 2.68
C ASN A 108 20.47 13.65 1.68
N ILE A 109 20.36 13.17 0.44
CA ILE A 109 21.34 13.41 -0.62
C ILE A 109 20.67 14.11 -1.80
N ASP A 110 21.41 14.93 -2.53
CA ASP A 110 20.89 15.64 -3.69
C ASP A 110 20.64 14.71 -4.89
N GLU A 111 19.95 15.22 -5.92
CA GLU A 111 19.61 14.44 -7.11
C GLU A 111 20.85 13.99 -7.90
N LYS A 112 21.90 14.81 -7.95
CA LYS A 112 23.14 14.50 -8.67
C LYS A 112 23.84 13.30 -8.03
N LYS A 113 24.05 13.34 -6.71
CA LYS A 113 24.64 12.27 -5.92
C LYS A 113 23.79 11.00 -5.99
N ARG A 114 22.45 11.12 -5.93
CA ARG A 114 21.55 9.96 -6.15
C ARG A 114 21.76 9.32 -7.52
N ARG A 115 21.80 10.11 -8.59
CA ARG A 115 22.00 9.62 -9.95
C ARG A 115 23.38 8.97 -10.10
N GLU A 116 24.43 9.55 -9.54
CA GLU A 116 25.78 8.97 -9.53
C GLU A 116 25.81 7.62 -8.80
N LEU A 117 25.31 7.56 -7.56
CA LEU A 117 25.26 6.32 -6.78
C LEU A 117 24.44 5.23 -7.47
N SER A 118 23.33 5.60 -8.12
CA SER A 118 22.45 4.65 -8.82
C SER A 118 23.15 3.87 -9.93
N LYS A 119 24.22 4.42 -10.53
CA LYS A 119 24.99 3.72 -11.57
C LYS A 119 25.78 2.53 -11.04
N SER A 120 25.98 2.45 -9.72
CA SER A 120 26.69 1.37 -9.05
C SER A 120 25.94 0.05 -9.11
N ILE A 121 24.60 0.08 -9.25
CA ILE A 121 23.74 -1.10 -9.37
C ILE A 121 22.73 -0.84 -10.49
N ARG A 122 22.72 -1.67 -11.52
CA ARG A 122 21.84 -1.51 -12.68
C ARG A 122 20.95 -2.73 -12.85
N ILE A 123 19.69 -2.47 -13.18
CA ILE A 123 18.75 -3.47 -13.70
C ILE A 123 18.43 -3.08 -15.13
N ILE A 124 18.85 -3.89 -16.09
CA ILE A 124 18.74 -3.60 -17.51
C ILE A 124 17.83 -4.65 -18.16
N ALA A 125 16.89 -4.22 -18.98
CA ALA A 125 16.13 -5.12 -19.84
C ALA A 125 16.67 -5.10 -21.27
N ASP A 126 16.95 -6.27 -21.83
CA ASP A 126 17.27 -6.46 -23.25
C ASP A 126 16.52 -7.68 -23.83
N GLY A 127 16.76 -8.02 -25.10
CA GLY A 127 16.10 -9.15 -25.75
C GLY A 127 14.63 -8.89 -26.05
N GLU A 128 13.80 -9.90 -25.81
CA GLU A 128 12.39 -9.91 -26.23
C GLU A 128 11.48 -8.95 -25.44
N LYS A 129 10.32 -8.63 -26.02
CA LYS A 129 9.35 -7.72 -25.41
C LYS A 129 8.57 -8.35 -24.27
N GLU A 130 8.01 -9.54 -24.49
CA GLU A 130 7.13 -10.20 -23.52
C GLU A 130 7.92 -10.91 -22.43
N ARG A 131 8.99 -11.62 -22.81
CA ARG A 131 9.92 -12.30 -21.90
C ARG A 131 11.33 -11.75 -22.10
N PRO A 132 11.63 -10.55 -21.56
CA PRO A 132 12.94 -9.94 -21.73
C PRO A 132 14.02 -10.74 -21.02
N ASN A 133 15.27 -10.52 -21.39
CA ASN A 133 16.34 -10.83 -20.46
C ASN A 133 16.43 -9.71 -19.43
N ILE A 134 16.67 -10.09 -18.18
CA ILE A 134 16.92 -9.15 -17.09
C ILE A 134 18.37 -9.27 -16.65
N ILE A 135 19.10 -8.18 -16.79
CA ILE A 135 20.50 -8.07 -16.43
C ILE A 135 20.61 -7.29 -15.13
N ILE A 136 21.31 -7.85 -14.15
CA ILE A 136 21.71 -7.16 -12.93
C ILE A 136 23.22 -6.99 -12.99
N ALA A 137 23.68 -5.74 -12.97
CA ALA A 137 25.10 -5.41 -13.01
C ALA A 137 25.46 -4.49 -11.85
N ASP A 138 26.42 -4.89 -11.02
CA ASP A 138 26.89 -4.10 -9.89
C ASP A 138 28.41 -3.86 -9.94
N HIS A 139 28.83 -2.77 -9.31
CA HIS A 139 30.24 -2.41 -9.07
C HIS A 139 30.65 -2.73 -7.63
N GLY A 140 30.18 -3.86 -7.09
CA GLY A 140 30.49 -4.37 -5.77
C GLY A 140 31.87 -5.02 -5.68
N GLU A 141 32.08 -5.82 -4.64
CA GLU A 141 33.38 -6.47 -4.42
C GLU A 141 33.75 -7.46 -5.53
N GLY A 142 32.75 -8.04 -6.21
CA GLY A 142 32.91 -9.14 -7.15
C GLY A 142 33.50 -10.40 -6.50
N GLN A 143 33.45 -11.51 -7.23
CA GLN A 143 34.03 -12.78 -6.82
C GLN A 143 35.12 -13.20 -7.78
N HIS A 144 36.19 -13.78 -7.23
CA HIS A 144 37.24 -14.39 -8.05
C HIS A 144 36.76 -15.77 -8.56
N PRO A 145 37.14 -16.22 -9.77
CA PRO A 145 36.70 -17.51 -10.31
C PRO A 145 36.88 -18.70 -9.35
N SER A 146 37.97 -18.73 -8.57
CA SER A 146 38.22 -19.78 -7.55
C SER A 146 37.18 -19.82 -6.44
N ASP A 147 36.47 -18.71 -6.19
CA ASP A 147 35.57 -18.54 -5.06
C ASP A 147 34.10 -18.80 -5.49
N PHE A 148 33.81 -18.93 -6.80
CA PHE A 148 32.44 -19.11 -7.32
C PHE A 148 31.72 -20.32 -6.73
N LYS A 149 32.40 -21.47 -6.65
CA LYS A 149 31.82 -22.73 -6.15
C LYS A 149 31.38 -22.65 -4.69
N GLY A 150 32.05 -21.81 -3.88
CA GLY A 150 31.68 -21.50 -2.50
C GLY A 150 30.96 -20.15 -2.35
N THR A 151 30.46 -19.55 -3.43
CA THR A 151 29.72 -18.29 -3.34
C THR A 151 28.55 -18.31 -4.32
N LEU A 152 28.74 -17.78 -5.53
CA LEU A 152 27.72 -17.57 -6.56
C LEU A 152 27.06 -18.88 -7.04
N LEU A 153 27.75 -20.02 -6.89
CA LEU A 153 27.30 -21.35 -7.32
C LEU A 153 27.08 -22.33 -6.15
N SER A 154 26.96 -21.79 -4.94
CA SER A 154 26.66 -22.55 -3.72
C SER A 154 25.21 -22.37 -3.28
N LEU A 155 24.68 -23.37 -2.58
CA LEU A 155 23.43 -23.28 -1.82
C LEU A 155 23.78 -23.42 -0.34
N HIS A 156 23.18 -22.59 0.51
CA HIS A 156 23.29 -22.68 1.97
C HIS A 156 24.64 -22.27 2.59
N GLU A 157 25.57 -21.65 1.85
CA GLU A 157 26.78 -21.11 2.48
C GLU A 157 26.49 -19.79 3.22
N GLY A 158 26.56 -19.85 4.55
CA GLY A 158 26.37 -18.73 5.49
C GLY A 158 27.50 -17.70 5.50
N ASN A 159 28.09 -17.40 4.34
CA ASN A 159 29.29 -16.57 4.23
C ASN A 159 29.10 -15.14 4.80
N LYS A 160 27.84 -14.68 4.82
CA LYS A 160 27.39 -13.37 5.30
C LYS A 160 26.73 -13.38 6.69
N ASP A 161 26.56 -14.54 7.34
CA ASP A 161 25.78 -14.66 8.58
C ASP A 161 26.28 -13.79 9.73
N LYS A 162 27.59 -13.54 9.77
CA LYS A 162 28.26 -12.75 10.79
C LYS A 162 28.45 -11.26 10.44
N ILE A 163 27.99 -10.84 9.26
CA ILE A 163 28.10 -9.46 8.81
C ILE A 163 26.80 -8.75 9.20
N LEU A 164 26.88 -7.74 10.06
CA LEU A 164 25.69 -7.12 10.67
C LEU A 164 24.99 -6.09 9.77
N PHE A 165 25.72 -5.54 8.81
CA PHE A 165 25.26 -4.47 7.91
C PHE A 165 24.85 -4.99 6.52
N VAL A 166 24.50 -6.27 6.39
CA VAL A 166 24.02 -6.89 5.15
C VAL A 166 22.69 -7.58 5.35
N GLN A 167 21.95 -7.72 4.25
CA GLN A 167 20.56 -8.19 4.25
C GLN A 167 20.41 -9.61 3.69
N GLY A 168 21.22 -9.99 2.71
CA GLY A 168 21.23 -11.35 2.15
C GLY A 168 21.95 -12.35 3.05
N LYS A 169 21.28 -12.86 4.09
CA LYS A 169 21.90 -13.77 5.08
C LYS A 169 21.94 -15.24 4.65
N TYR A 170 20.87 -15.76 4.06
CA TYR A 170 20.68 -17.21 3.92
C TYR A 170 21.34 -17.90 2.71
N GLY A 171 22.09 -17.17 1.86
CA GLY A 171 22.83 -17.74 0.72
C GLY A 171 22.00 -18.46 -0.36
N MET A 172 20.67 -18.56 -0.21
CA MET A 172 19.79 -19.31 -1.11
C MET A 172 19.04 -18.43 -2.10
N GLY A 173 18.55 -17.25 -1.65
CA GLY A 173 17.58 -16.42 -2.38
C GLY A 173 18.03 -16.02 -3.79
N GLY A 174 19.35 -15.91 -4.02
CA GLY A 174 19.89 -15.61 -5.35
C GLY A 174 19.57 -16.67 -6.42
N THR A 175 19.15 -17.88 -6.07
CA THR A 175 18.78 -18.93 -7.03
C THR A 175 17.28 -18.99 -7.32
N GLY A 176 16.44 -18.33 -6.52
CA GLY A 176 14.99 -18.29 -6.70
C GLY A 176 14.52 -17.65 -8.00
N VAL A 177 15.39 -16.94 -8.71
CA VAL A 177 15.12 -16.38 -10.05
C VAL A 177 15.18 -17.42 -11.18
N ILE A 178 15.94 -18.50 -11.00
CA ILE A 178 16.23 -19.47 -12.06
C ILE A 178 14.95 -20.15 -12.57
N PRO A 179 13.99 -20.55 -11.72
CA PRO A 179 12.71 -21.10 -12.17
C PRO A 179 11.92 -20.18 -13.12
N PHE A 180 12.11 -18.86 -13.04
CA PHE A 180 11.41 -17.87 -13.87
C PHE A 180 12.16 -17.51 -15.16
N CYS A 181 13.33 -18.11 -15.42
CA CYS A 181 14.07 -17.91 -16.68
C CYS A 181 13.63 -18.93 -17.72
N GLY A 182 13.02 -18.55 -18.84
CA GLY A 182 12.79 -19.40 -20.02
C GLY A 182 12.29 -20.83 -19.77
N THR A 183 12.45 -21.72 -20.75
CA THR A 183 12.20 -23.16 -20.60
C THR A 183 13.46 -23.92 -20.20
N LYS A 184 14.63 -23.45 -20.64
CA LYS A 184 15.95 -24.05 -20.40
C LYS A 184 16.58 -23.59 -19.08
N LYS A 185 16.01 -22.57 -18.45
CA LYS A 185 16.44 -22.02 -17.16
C LYS A 185 17.85 -21.42 -17.21
N TYR A 186 18.17 -20.75 -18.32
CA TYR A 186 19.48 -20.14 -18.52
C TYR A 186 19.69 -18.91 -17.63
N GLN A 187 20.79 -18.91 -16.86
CA GLN A 187 21.32 -17.74 -16.15
C GLN A 187 22.82 -17.66 -16.40
N LEU A 188 23.29 -16.56 -16.98
CA LEU A 188 24.72 -16.27 -17.09
C LEU A 188 25.18 -15.49 -15.86
N ILE A 189 26.27 -15.93 -15.25
CA ILE A 189 26.99 -15.22 -14.18
C ILE A 189 28.38 -14.86 -14.70
N LEU A 190 28.77 -13.61 -14.56
CA LEU A 190 30.11 -13.08 -14.82
C LEU A 190 30.53 -12.25 -13.61
N SER A 191 31.75 -12.45 -13.12
CA SER A 191 32.27 -11.61 -12.03
C SER A 191 33.79 -11.48 -12.08
N ARG A 192 34.27 -10.33 -11.63
CA ARG A 192 35.69 -10.04 -11.38
C ARG A 192 35.80 -9.37 -10.04
N LYS A 193 36.63 -9.93 -9.17
CA LYS A 193 36.93 -9.34 -7.88
C LYS A 193 37.58 -7.97 -8.07
N HIS A 194 37.24 -7.02 -7.23
CA HIS A 194 37.84 -5.70 -7.23
C HIS A 194 39.38 -5.84 -7.12
N PRO A 195 40.18 -5.22 -8.02
CA PRO A 195 41.63 -5.46 -8.05
C PRO A 195 42.36 -5.17 -6.73
N LYS A 196 41.94 -4.14 -5.98
CA LYS A 196 42.48 -3.83 -4.63
C LYS A 196 42.12 -4.85 -3.54
N LEU A 197 41.21 -5.78 -3.81
CA LEU A 197 40.74 -6.80 -2.85
C LEU A 197 41.27 -8.21 -3.18
N LEU A 198 42.17 -8.32 -4.17
CA LEU A 198 42.85 -9.57 -4.50
C LEU A 198 43.81 -9.96 -3.37
N LYS A 199 43.88 -11.26 -3.07
CA LYS A 199 44.88 -11.81 -2.14
C LYS A 199 46.28 -11.66 -2.75
N ASN A 200 47.31 -11.62 -1.91
CA ASN A 200 48.69 -11.55 -2.40
C ASN A 200 49.00 -12.73 -3.35
N GLY A 201 49.52 -12.44 -4.54
CA GLY A 201 49.79 -13.43 -5.60
C GLY A 201 48.55 -13.95 -6.35
N GLN A 202 47.34 -13.50 -6.02
CA GLN A 202 46.12 -13.87 -6.75
C GLN A 202 46.07 -13.16 -8.10
N LYS A 203 45.81 -13.92 -9.17
CA LYS A 203 45.69 -13.37 -10.52
C LYS A 203 44.42 -12.53 -10.65
N ASP A 204 44.51 -11.44 -11.39
CA ASP A 204 43.35 -10.62 -11.73
C ASP A 204 42.62 -11.20 -12.94
N LEU A 205 41.47 -11.83 -12.68
CA LEU A 205 40.71 -12.63 -13.64
C LEU A 205 39.22 -12.26 -13.61
N TRP A 206 38.61 -12.27 -14.79
CA TRP A 206 37.17 -12.48 -14.92
C TRP A 206 36.87 -13.98 -14.83
N GLY A 207 35.81 -14.33 -14.12
CA GLY A 207 35.23 -15.68 -14.09
C GLY A 207 33.79 -15.64 -14.59
N PHE A 208 33.37 -16.65 -15.34
CA PHE A 208 31.97 -16.77 -15.73
C PHE A 208 31.50 -18.21 -15.79
N SER A 209 30.19 -18.38 -15.68
CA SER A 209 29.52 -19.67 -15.84
C SER A 209 28.08 -19.45 -16.31
N LEU A 210 27.62 -20.32 -17.21
CA LEU A 210 26.23 -20.39 -17.63
C LEU A 210 25.53 -21.50 -16.86
N ILE A 211 24.43 -21.20 -16.20
CA ILE A 211 23.60 -22.18 -15.47
C ILE A 211 22.45 -22.59 -16.38
N ARG A 212 22.04 -23.86 -16.31
CA ARG A 212 20.83 -24.38 -16.97
C ARG A 212 20.17 -25.49 -16.16
N LYS A 213 18.94 -25.82 -16.52
CA LYS A 213 18.33 -27.10 -16.16
C LYS A 213 18.91 -28.21 -17.04
N THR A 214 19.27 -29.33 -16.45
CA THR A 214 19.81 -30.49 -17.17
C THR A 214 18.88 -30.90 -18.31
N PRO A 215 19.38 -31.05 -19.56
CA PRO A 215 18.57 -31.48 -20.69
C PRO A 215 17.96 -32.86 -20.46
N SER A 216 16.72 -33.06 -20.91
CA SER A 216 16.00 -34.34 -20.78
C SER A 216 16.75 -35.50 -21.44
N THR A 217 17.51 -35.23 -22.50
CA THR A 217 18.34 -36.23 -23.21
C THR A 217 19.50 -36.78 -22.36
N LYS A 218 19.85 -36.12 -21.25
CA LYS A 218 20.87 -36.60 -20.31
C LYS A 218 20.28 -37.32 -19.09
N LEU A 219 18.95 -37.34 -18.95
CA LEU A 219 18.28 -38.00 -17.84
C LEU A 219 18.05 -39.47 -18.19
N SER A 220 18.34 -40.36 -17.25
CA SER A 220 17.99 -41.78 -17.32
C SER A 220 16.54 -42.01 -16.86
N GLU A 221 15.95 -43.16 -17.19
CA GLU A 221 14.62 -43.56 -16.68
C GLU A 221 14.56 -43.67 -15.14
N ARG A 222 15.72 -43.76 -14.46
CA ARG A 222 15.80 -43.83 -13.00
C ARG A 222 15.79 -42.44 -12.35
N ASP A 223 16.06 -41.39 -13.11
CA ASP A 223 16.11 -40.02 -12.61
C ASP A 223 14.70 -39.47 -12.42
N ARG A 224 14.27 -39.38 -11.16
CA ARG A 224 12.92 -38.89 -10.81
C ARG A 224 12.76 -37.38 -11.01
N HIS A 225 13.87 -36.64 -11.00
CA HIS A 225 13.89 -35.18 -11.15
C HIS A 225 15.12 -34.74 -11.96
N SER A 226 14.98 -33.69 -12.76
CA SER A 226 16.14 -32.99 -13.33
C SER A 226 16.89 -32.23 -12.24
N TRP A 227 18.09 -31.73 -12.54
CA TRP A 227 18.85 -30.83 -11.67
C TRP A 227 19.29 -29.58 -12.42
N PHE A 228 19.92 -28.66 -11.70
CA PHE A 228 20.60 -27.51 -12.29
C PHE A 228 22.11 -27.77 -12.35
N GLU A 229 22.72 -27.40 -13.46
CA GLU A 229 24.15 -27.53 -13.71
C GLU A 229 24.72 -26.21 -14.24
N CYS A 230 26.02 -26.02 -14.08
CA CYS A 230 26.73 -24.82 -14.51
C CYS A 230 27.91 -25.18 -15.43
N LEU A 231 28.18 -24.32 -16.41
CA LEU A 231 29.20 -24.52 -17.42
C LEU A 231 30.60 -24.34 -16.83
N THR A 232 31.47 -25.30 -17.07
CA THR A 232 32.87 -25.31 -16.59
C THR A 232 33.81 -25.73 -17.71
N ASP A 233 35.11 -25.68 -17.48
CA ASP A 233 36.04 -26.42 -18.33
C ASP A 233 35.96 -27.94 -18.08
N GLN A 234 36.85 -28.69 -18.72
CA GLN A 234 36.91 -30.15 -18.62
C GLN A 234 37.36 -30.65 -17.24
N ASP A 235 38.13 -29.83 -16.52
CA ASP A 235 38.59 -30.10 -15.16
C ASP A 235 37.55 -29.66 -14.11
N LYS A 236 36.36 -29.25 -14.57
CA LYS A 236 35.25 -28.72 -13.76
C LYS A 236 35.59 -27.40 -13.07
N GLU A 237 36.57 -26.66 -13.57
CA GLU A 237 36.94 -25.33 -13.07
C GLU A 237 36.17 -24.22 -13.81
N ILE A 238 36.09 -23.06 -13.16
CA ILE A 238 35.32 -21.93 -13.66
C ILE A 238 36.05 -21.29 -14.83
N LEU A 239 35.31 -21.07 -15.92
CA LEU A 239 35.84 -20.42 -17.12
C LEU A 239 36.35 -19.03 -16.75
N SER A 240 37.61 -18.77 -17.08
CA SER A 240 38.25 -17.51 -16.71
C SER A 240 39.19 -16.99 -17.79
N PHE A 241 39.39 -15.68 -17.76
CA PHE A 241 40.31 -14.97 -18.65
C PHE A 241 40.83 -13.72 -17.94
N LYS A 242 41.86 -13.09 -18.52
CA LYS A 242 42.52 -11.92 -17.93
C LYS A 242 41.54 -10.78 -17.60
N GLY A 243 41.68 -10.22 -16.39
CA GLY A 243 40.90 -9.09 -15.90
C GLY A 243 41.17 -7.80 -16.66
N GLU A 244 40.39 -7.52 -17.70
CA GLU A 244 40.40 -6.27 -18.45
C GLU A 244 38.98 -5.69 -18.52
N PRO A 245 38.79 -4.37 -18.57
CA PRO A 245 37.46 -3.78 -18.60
C PRO A 245 36.65 -4.24 -19.83
N LEU A 246 35.35 -4.49 -19.63
CA LEU A 246 34.46 -5.04 -20.66
C LEU A 246 33.37 -4.03 -21.03
N SER A 247 33.29 -3.64 -22.30
CA SER A 247 32.18 -2.82 -22.83
C SER A 247 30.92 -3.68 -23.05
N ILE A 248 30.28 -4.06 -21.95
CA ILE A 248 29.13 -4.98 -21.93
C ILE A 248 27.86 -4.34 -21.34
N LEU A 249 27.96 -3.11 -20.85
CA LEU A 249 26.80 -2.34 -20.42
C LEU A 249 26.23 -1.56 -21.60
N PRO A 250 24.95 -1.13 -21.53
CA PRO A 250 24.35 -0.27 -22.55
C PRO A 250 25.20 0.96 -22.88
N ASP A 251 25.02 1.49 -24.09
CA ASP A 251 25.84 2.60 -24.64
C ASP A 251 27.36 2.28 -24.70
N ASN A 252 27.72 0.99 -24.76
CA ASN A 252 29.11 0.50 -24.74
C ASN A 252 29.91 0.93 -23.50
N GLU A 253 29.21 1.24 -22.41
CA GLU A 253 29.86 1.56 -21.15
C GLU A 253 30.65 0.36 -20.61
N LYS A 254 31.80 0.65 -20.01
CA LYS A 254 32.73 -0.36 -19.51
C LYS A 254 32.36 -0.78 -18.11
N MET A 255 32.35 -2.09 -17.89
CA MET A 255 32.35 -2.70 -16.58
C MET A 255 33.79 -3.05 -16.20
N GLU A 256 34.27 -2.46 -15.11
CA GLU A 256 35.65 -2.59 -14.64
C GLU A 256 35.83 -3.86 -13.77
N TYR A 257 34.91 -4.10 -12.85
CA TYR A 257 34.87 -5.22 -11.90
C TYR A 257 33.45 -5.34 -11.36
N GLY A 258 33.20 -6.31 -10.47
CA GLY A 258 31.91 -6.51 -9.82
C GLY A 258 31.20 -7.76 -10.34
N CYS A 259 29.87 -7.79 -10.31
CA CYS A 259 29.07 -8.93 -10.75
C CYS A 259 28.06 -8.54 -11.83
N PHE A 260 27.91 -9.38 -12.85
CA PHE A 260 26.98 -9.26 -13.95
C PHE A 260 26.20 -10.56 -14.06
N ILE A 261 24.88 -10.49 -13.94
CA ILE A 261 23.98 -11.63 -14.00
C ILE A 261 22.97 -11.35 -15.09
N LYS A 262 22.89 -12.22 -16.11
CA LYS A 262 21.86 -12.15 -17.16
C LYS A 262 20.90 -13.33 -17.00
N LEU A 263 19.64 -13.00 -16.74
CA LEU A 263 18.51 -13.93 -16.64
C LEU A 263 17.86 -13.99 -18.02
N PHE A 264 17.87 -15.14 -18.69
CA PHE A 264 17.35 -15.24 -20.06
C PHE A 264 15.83 -15.49 -20.06
N ASN A 265 15.12 -14.78 -20.94
CA ASN A 265 13.66 -14.84 -21.09
C ASN A 265 12.92 -14.89 -19.75
N TYR A 266 13.14 -13.89 -18.90
CA TYR A 266 12.56 -13.80 -17.57
C TYR A 266 11.05 -13.57 -17.63
N ASP A 267 10.31 -14.31 -16.81
CA ASP A 267 8.85 -14.32 -16.80
C ASP A 267 8.29 -13.11 -16.03
N LEU A 268 8.43 -11.92 -16.60
CA LEU A 268 7.72 -10.74 -16.11
C LEU A 268 6.25 -10.81 -16.53
N GLU A 269 5.34 -10.57 -15.59
CA GLU A 269 3.89 -10.64 -15.85
C GLU A 269 3.39 -9.62 -16.89
N LYS A 270 4.17 -8.54 -17.15
CA LYS A 270 3.77 -7.40 -17.98
C LYS A 270 4.82 -7.11 -19.05
N ALA A 271 4.37 -7.10 -20.30
CA ALA A 271 5.17 -6.72 -21.46
C ALA A 271 5.24 -5.19 -21.67
N SER A 272 5.77 -4.46 -20.68
CA SER A 272 5.88 -3.00 -20.70
C SER A 272 7.33 -2.51 -20.55
N PHE A 273 7.53 -1.19 -20.56
CA PHE A 273 8.82 -0.59 -20.22
C PHE A 273 9.22 -1.00 -18.81
N VAL A 274 10.45 -1.46 -18.61
CA VAL A 274 10.91 -1.77 -17.24
C VAL A 274 10.98 -0.52 -16.35
N THR A 275 11.08 0.66 -16.96
CA THR A 275 11.03 1.97 -16.28
C THR A 275 9.61 2.37 -15.82
N THR A 276 8.58 1.59 -16.14
CA THR A 276 7.20 1.78 -15.65
C THR A 276 6.79 0.71 -14.65
N ASP A 277 6.36 -0.47 -15.08
CA ASP A 277 5.67 -1.42 -14.19
C ASP A 277 6.65 -2.15 -13.30
N LEU A 278 7.74 -2.70 -13.86
CA LEU A 278 8.81 -3.30 -13.06
C LEU A 278 9.37 -2.28 -12.06
N TRP A 279 9.55 -1.03 -12.47
CA TRP A 279 9.95 0.03 -11.55
C TRP A 279 8.96 0.22 -10.40
N ARG A 280 7.64 0.24 -10.65
CA ARG A 280 6.63 0.34 -9.58
C ARG A 280 6.66 -0.88 -8.65
N ASP A 281 6.69 -2.07 -9.24
CA ASP A 281 6.74 -3.35 -8.54
C ASP A 281 7.97 -3.42 -7.62
N LEU A 282 9.15 -3.07 -8.13
CA LEU A 282 10.37 -3.06 -7.34
C LEU A 282 10.39 -1.96 -6.26
N ASN A 283 9.81 -0.78 -6.48
CA ASN A 283 9.71 0.25 -5.41
C ASN A 283 8.74 -0.16 -4.29
N ARG A 284 7.79 -1.07 -4.55
CA ARG A 284 6.96 -1.69 -3.53
C ARG A 284 7.73 -2.74 -2.72
N LYS A 285 8.53 -3.58 -3.39
CA LYS A 285 9.30 -4.63 -2.71
C LYS A 285 10.54 -4.10 -1.98
N LEU A 286 11.21 -3.12 -2.57
CA LEU A 286 12.30 -2.34 -1.96
C LEU A 286 11.73 -1.01 -1.47
N PHE A 287 10.98 -1.04 -0.37
CA PHE A 287 10.25 0.11 0.15
C PHE A 287 11.17 1.30 0.53
N ALA A 288 12.34 1.01 1.10
CA ALA A 288 13.36 1.97 1.50
C ALA A 288 14.77 1.35 1.29
N PRO A 289 15.24 1.20 0.04
CA PRO A 289 16.52 0.56 -0.24
C PRO A 289 17.68 1.40 0.30
N ALA A 290 18.72 0.73 0.79
CA ALA A 290 19.89 1.39 1.35
C ALA A 290 20.70 2.19 0.31
N LEU A 291 20.65 1.77 -0.97
CA LEU A 291 21.28 2.47 -2.09
C LEU A 291 20.30 2.57 -3.27
N PRO A 292 20.36 3.67 -4.06
CA PRO A 292 19.55 3.81 -5.25
C PRO A 292 20.01 2.83 -6.34
N ILE A 293 19.09 2.40 -7.20
CA ILE A 293 19.34 1.45 -8.29
C ILE A 293 18.90 2.08 -9.61
N LEU A 294 19.72 2.01 -10.65
CA LEU A 294 19.36 2.49 -11.98
C LEU A 294 18.64 1.39 -12.76
N ILE A 295 17.36 1.60 -13.08
CA ILE A 295 16.63 0.77 -14.04
C ILE A 295 16.81 1.34 -15.43
N GLN A 296 17.10 0.48 -16.40
CA GLN A 296 17.35 0.86 -17.78
C GLN A 296 16.61 -0.04 -18.76
N GLU A 297 15.89 0.57 -19.69
CA GLU A 297 15.29 -0.10 -20.84
C GLU A 297 16.27 -0.05 -22.01
N ASN A 298 16.61 -1.20 -22.59
CA ASN A 298 17.53 -1.32 -23.71
C ASN A 298 16.93 -2.07 -24.92
N ARG A 299 15.64 -2.43 -24.87
CA ARG A 299 14.92 -3.12 -25.97
C ARG A 299 14.45 -2.15 -27.07
N THR A 300 15.40 -1.46 -27.69
CA THR A 300 15.14 -0.44 -28.75
C THR A 300 14.38 -0.99 -29.96
N LYS A 301 14.48 -2.30 -30.24
CA LYS A 301 13.73 -2.99 -31.31
C LYS A 301 12.22 -3.04 -31.04
N HIS A 302 11.81 -3.01 -29.77
CA HIS A 302 10.43 -3.22 -29.35
C HIS A 302 9.75 -1.96 -28.82
N PHE A 303 10.55 -0.98 -28.40
CA PHE A 303 10.06 0.25 -27.78
C PHE A 303 10.74 1.48 -28.39
N ASN A 304 9.96 2.55 -28.54
CA ASN A 304 10.48 3.87 -28.91
C ASN A 304 11.18 4.52 -27.71
N ILE A 305 12.45 4.17 -27.53
CA ILE A 305 13.28 4.67 -26.44
C ILE A 305 13.81 6.06 -26.80
N THR A 306 13.47 7.04 -25.97
CA THR A 306 14.01 8.40 -26.03
C THR A 306 14.93 8.61 -24.83
N LYS A 307 16.22 8.89 -25.10
CA LYS A 307 17.21 9.14 -24.06
C LYS A 307 16.76 10.24 -23.10
N GLY A 308 16.89 10.00 -21.81
CA GLY A 308 16.49 10.92 -20.74
C GLY A 308 14.98 10.99 -20.46
N LYS A 309 14.13 10.29 -21.22
CA LYS A 309 12.67 10.26 -20.97
C LYS A 309 12.20 8.92 -20.41
N ASN A 310 12.43 7.83 -21.14
CA ASN A 310 11.92 6.49 -20.81
C ASN A 310 13.02 5.41 -20.84
N ASP A 311 14.25 5.78 -21.19
CA ASP A 311 15.42 4.90 -21.22
C ASP A 311 15.87 4.47 -19.84
N THR A 312 15.74 5.35 -18.84
CA THR A 312 16.29 5.16 -17.51
C THR A 312 15.38 5.70 -16.43
N LYS A 313 15.35 5.05 -15.26
CA LYS A 313 14.66 5.54 -14.07
C LYS A 313 15.35 5.07 -12.80
N ILE A 314 15.47 5.94 -11.80
CA ILE A 314 16.09 5.59 -10.52
C ILE A 314 15.03 4.95 -9.61
N LEU A 315 15.33 3.78 -9.07
CA LEU A 315 14.60 3.16 -7.97
C LEU A 315 15.17 3.68 -6.65
N ILE A 316 14.29 4.25 -5.83
CA ILE A 316 14.61 4.93 -4.56
C ILE A 316 13.68 4.53 -3.40
N GLY A 317 12.73 3.64 -3.67
CA GLY A 317 11.75 3.12 -2.73
C GLY A 317 10.51 3.99 -2.56
N ASN A 318 9.41 3.34 -2.19
CA ASN A 318 8.15 4.01 -1.92
C ASN A 318 8.23 5.01 -0.75
N LYS A 319 9.04 4.76 0.28
CA LYS A 319 9.22 5.69 1.41
C LYS A 319 9.61 7.08 0.92
N PHE A 320 10.63 7.15 0.06
CA PHE A 320 11.09 8.41 -0.51
C PHE A 320 10.07 9.00 -1.50
N ARG A 321 9.48 8.17 -2.37
CA ARG A 321 8.50 8.63 -3.36
C ARG A 321 7.27 9.29 -2.73
N ILE A 322 6.77 8.72 -1.63
CA ILE A 322 5.64 9.25 -0.88
C ILE A 322 6.03 10.55 -0.18
N LYS A 323 7.23 10.61 0.43
CA LYS A 323 7.71 11.82 1.10
C LYS A 323 7.94 13.00 0.14
N LYS A 324 8.48 12.72 -1.05
CA LYS A 324 8.73 13.75 -2.07
C LYS A 324 7.44 14.24 -2.71
N ASP A 325 6.49 13.32 -2.92
CA ASP A 325 5.18 13.56 -3.51
C ASP A 325 5.17 14.50 -4.74
N ASP A 326 6.03 14.20 -5.72
CA ASP A 326 6.24 15.05 -6.92
C ASP A 326 4.94 15.45 -7.65
N ASN A 327 3.92 14.60 -7.55
CA ASN A 327 2.64 14.77 -8.23
C ASN A 327 1.50 15.17 -7.27
N LYS A 328 1.81 15.54 -6.03
CA LYS A 328 0.86 16.03 -5.01
C LYS A 328 -0.32 15.09 -4.77
N PHE A 329 -0.07 13.78 -4.72
CA PHE A 329 -1.08 12.75 -4.52
C PHE A 329 -1.38 12.46 -3.05
N VAL A 330 -0.50 12.85 -2.13
CA VAL A 330 -0.70 12.67 -0.70
C VAL A 330 -1.70 13.73 -0.21
N ARG A 331 -2.78 13.28 0.43
CA ARG A 331 -3.75 14.15 1.11
C ARG A 331 -3.29 14.47 2.52
N ILE A 332 -2.78 13.46 3.22
CA ILE A 332 -2.21 13.57 4.56
C ILE A 332 -1.22 12.42 4.80
N SER A 333 -0.19 12.69 5.60
CA SER A 333 0.71 11.67 6.13
C SER A 333 1.04 11.99 7.58
N PHE A 334 0.99 10.98 8.45
CA PHE A 334 1.29 11.11 9.87
C PHE A 334 1.67 9.75 10.46
N ASP A 335 2.24 9.76 11.66
CA ASP A 335 2.73 8.58 12.35
C ASP A 335 1.93 8.29 13.62
N ILE A 336 1.51 7.05 13.80
CA ILE A 336 0.91 6.56 15.06
C ILE A 336 1.96 5.73 15.78
N THR A 337 2.32 6.08 17.00
CA THR A 337 3.11 5.19 17.86
C THR A 337 2.16 4.30 18.65
N ALA A 338 2.30 2.99 18.55
CA ALA A 338 1.43 2.03 19.23
C ALA A 338 2.22 0.83 19.77
N ASP A 339 1.77 0.30 20.91
CA ASP A 339 2.18 -1.00 21.42
C ASP A 339 1.51 -2.12 20.61
N LEU A 340 2.27 -2.76 19.73
CA LEU A 340 1.83 -3.85 18.86
C LEU A 340 2.11 -5.23 19.46
N LYS A 341 2.00 -5.36 20.80
CA LYS A 341 2.13 -6.61 21.56
C LYS A 341 3.55 -7.17 21.44
N ASP A 342 3.69 -8.40 20.93
CA ASP A 342 4.99 -9.07 20.78
C ASP A 342 5.92 -8.32 19.82
N PHE A 343 5.39 -7.45 18.96
CA PHE A 343 6.20 -6.58 18.11
C PHE A 343 6.79 -5.40 18.89
N GLY A 344 6.32 -5.14 20.11
CA GLY A 344 6.70 -4.00 20.94
C GLY A 344 6.10 -2.68 20.44
N GLU A 345 6.60 -1.57 20.98
CA GLU A 345 6.21 -0.24 20.53
C GLU A 345 6.77 0.02 19.11
N ARG A 346 5.87 0.35 18.18
CA ARG A 346 6.20 0.63 16.78
C ARG A 346 5.54 1.88 16.29
N LYS A 347 6.20 2.52 15.33
CA LYS A 347 5.63 3.59 14.52
C LYS A 347 4.90 2.97 13.35
N ILE A 348 3.65 3.36 13.18
CA ILE A 348 2.77 3.03 12.07
C ILE A 348 2.73 4.27 11.20
N GLU A 349 3.42 4.23 10.07
CA GLU A 349 3.40 5.30 9.07
C GLU A 349 2.07 5.20 8.31
N VAL A 350 1.22 6.22 8.39
CA VAL A 350 -0.09 6.26 7.74
C VAL A 350 -0.10 7.34 6.67
N VAL A 351 -0.54 6.96 5.48
CA VAL A 351 -0.65 7.85 4.33
C VAL A 351 -2.04 7.69 3.74
N VAL A 352 -2.75 8.81 3.61
CA VAL A 352 -4.02 8.84 2.86
C VAL A 352 -3.77 9.61 1.58
N PHE A 353 -4.01 8.96 0.45
CA PHE A 353 -3.93 9.56 -0.88
C PHE A 353 -5.21 10.33 -1.21
N LYS A 354 -5.10 11.35 -2.06
CA LYS A 354 -6.26 12.01 -2.65
C LYS A 354 -7.15 10.99 -3.38
N ASP A 355 -8.43 11.31 -3.46
CA ASP A 355 -9.39 10.49 -4.19
C ASP A 355 -9.24 10.61 -5.70
N PHE A 356 -8.95 11.81 -6.18
CA PHE A 356 -8.76 12.11 -7.59
C PHE A 356 -7.53 12.98 -7.82
N ASP A 357 -6.96 12.89 -9.01
CA ASP A 357 -5.97 13.85 -9.48
C ASP A 357 -6.60 15.17 -9.95
N GLU A 358 -5.74 16.11 -10.35
CA GLU A 358 -6.14 17.41 -10.92
C GLU A 358 -6.99 17.28 -12.20
N GLU A 359 -6.91 16.13 -12.89
CA GLU A 359 -7.70 15.82 -14.10
C GLU A 359 -9.03 15.12 -13.75
N GLY A 360 -9.33 14.91 -12.47
CA GLY A 360 -10.54 14.23 -12.00
C GLY A 360 -10.52 12.71 -12.16
N LYS A 361 -9.37 12.09 -12.48
CA LYS A 361 -9.22 10.63 -12.57
C LYS A 361 -9.00 10.04 -11.19
N ASP A 362 -9.67 8.92 -10.96
CA ASP A 362 -9.59 8.15 -9.72
C ASP A 362 -8.18 7.60 -9.49
N LEU A 363 -7.55 8.01 -8.40
CA LEU A 363 -6.17 7.65 -8.08
C LEU A 363 -6.02 6.17 -7.68
N ARG A 364 -7.09 5.50 -7.23
CA ARG A 364 -7.06 4.07 -6.87
C ARG A 364 -6.64 3.20 -8.03
N LYS A 365 -7.04 3.57 -9.24
CA LYS A 365 -6.83 2.78 -10.46
C LYS A 365 -5.38 2.80 -10.95
N ARG A 366 -4.52 3.64 -10.37
CA ARG A 366 -3.14 3.82 -10.85
C ARG A 366 -2.15 2.79 -10.29
N ASN A 367 -2.49 2.06 -9.23
CA ASN A 367 -1.62 1.06 -8.58
C ASN A 367 -0.17 1.55 -8.38
N GLU A 368 0.00 2.84 -8.03
CA GLU A 368 1.29 3.54 -8.10
C GLU A 368 2.17 3.27 -6.85
N TRP A 369 1.55 3.17 -5.68
CA TRP A 369 2.21 2.87 -4.39
C TRP A 369 1.74 1.55 -3.77
N THR A 370 0.48 1.19 -4.00
CA THR A 370 -0.19 0.00 -3.45
C THR A 370 -0.93 -0.75 -4.54
N THR A 371 -1.34 -1.98 -4.25
CA THR A 371 -2.22 -2.77 -5.12
C THR A 371 -3.45 -3.23 -4.32
N VAL A 372 -4.28 -4.11 -4.90
CA VAL A 372 -5.34 -4.80 -4.15
C VAL A 372 -4.73 -5.83 -3.20
N GLY A 373 -3.63 -6.48 -3.59
CA GLY A 373 -2.93 -7.48 -2.77
C GLY A 373 -1.96 -6.89 -1.73
N GLU A 374 -1.61 -5.61 -1.86
CA GLU A 374 -0.59 -4.96 -1.02
C GLU A 374 -1.06 -3.57 -0.58
N ALA A 375 -1.53 -3.45 0.67
CA ALA A 375 -2.02 -2.19 1.25
C ALA A 375 -1.35 -1.83 2.59
N VAL A 376 -1.03 -2.84 3.41
CA VAL A 376 -0.26 -2.66 4.65
C VAL A 376 1.09 -3.34 4.51
N PHE A 377 2.18 -2.59 4.60
CA PHE A 377 3.52 -3.07 4.31
C PHE A 377 4.30 -3.32 5.60
N LEU A 378 4.84 -4.52 5.76
CA LEU A 378 5.75 -4.89 6.85
C LEU A 378 7.16 -5.02 6.27
N THR A 379 8.07 -4.15 6.71
CA THR A 379 9.43 -4.10 6.19
C THR A 379 10.48 -4.54 7.20
N ILE A 380 11.60 -5.08 6.72
CA ILE A 380 12.81 -5.35 7.51
C ILE A 380 13.99 -4.83 6.69
N ASN A 381 14.81 -3.96 7.28
CA ASN A 381 15.90 -3.24 6.62
C ASN A 381 15.44 -2.58 5.30
N GLY A 382 14.24 -1.99 5.30
CA GLY A 382 13.69 -1.28 4.14
C GLY A 382 13.21 -2.16 2.98
N GLN A 383 13.25 -3.49 3.10
CA GLN A 383 12.60 -4.41 2.15
C GLN A 383 11.26 -4.88 2.70
N THR A 384 10.26 -4.93 1.84
CA THR A 384 8.96 -5.54 2.14
C THR A 384 9.10 -7.04 2.29
N HIS A 385 8.88 -7.52 3.52
CA HIS A 385 8.91 -8.94 3.85
C HIS A 385 7.51 -9.57 3.79
N PHE A 386 6.47 -8.78 4.03
CA PHE A 386 5.09 -9.20 3.90
C PHE A 386 4.19 -7.98 3.68
N SER A 387 3.03 -8.21 3.05
CA SER A 387 2.01 -7.18 2.92
C SER A 387 0.63 -7.76 3.19
N LEU A 388 -0.21 -7.02 3.92
CA LEU A 388 -1.62 -7.37 4.04
C LEU A 388 -2.40 -6.78 2.85
N PRO A 389 -3.36 -7.55 2.31
CA PRO A 389 -4.18 -7.13 1.18
C PRO A 389 -5.21 -6.07 1.60
N ARG A 390 -5.75 -5.36 0.62
CA ARG A 390 -6.69 -4.26 0.85
C ARG A 390 -7.96 -4.68 1.58
N TYR A 391 -8.49 -5.88 1.33
CA TYR A 391 -9.66 -6.39 2.05
C TYR A 391 -9.41 -6.52 3.56
N TRP A 392 -8.15 -6.67 4.00
CA TRP A 392 -7.83 -6.71 5.42
C TRP A 392 -8.17 -5.39 6.11
N LEU A 393 -8.06 -4.26 5.40
CA LEU A 393 -8.43 -2.95 5.91
C LEU A 393 -9.94 -2.81 6.16
N GLU A 394 -10.80 -3.68 5.65
CA GLU A 394 -12.25 -3.64 5.95
C GLU A 394 -12.52 -3.84 7.45
N LYS A 395 -11.63 -4.57 8.14
CA LYS A 395 -11.71 -4.81 9.59
C LYS A 395 -11.57 -3.53 10.42
N ILE A 396 -11.07 -2.43 9.86
CA ILE A 396 -10.90 -1.16 10.59
C ILE A 396 -12.17 -0.29 10.59
N GLY A 397 -13.18 -0.60 9.75
CA GLY A 397 -14.44 0.14 9.68
C GLY A 397 -14.37 1.52 9.02
N LEU A 398 -13.35 1.75 8.17
CA LEU A 398 -13.12 3.04 7.49
C LEU A 398 -13.35 2.90 5.97
N ASP A 399 -14.57 2.54 5.58
CA ASP A 399 -14.93 2.10 4.23
C ASP A 399 -14.71 3.14 3.12
N PHE A 400 -14.82 4.43 3.43
CA PHE A 400 -14.70 5.49 2.42
C PHE A 400 -13.25 5.87 2.13
N ILE A 401 -12.32 5.57 3.04
CA ILE A 401 -10.89 5.83 2.87
C ILE A 401 -10.04 4.58 2.64
N LYS A 402 -10.56 3.37 2.87
CA LYS A 402 -9.78 2.12 2.76
C LYS A 402 -9.04 1.95 1.43
N ASP A 403 -9.61 2.45 0.34
CA ASP A 403 -9.00 2.36 -0.99
C ASP A 403 -7.88 3.37 -1.24
N TYR A 404 -7.82 4.41 -0.42
CA TYR A 404 -6.83 5.49 -0.49
C TYR A 404 -5.83 5.42 0.67
N LEU A 405 -5.99 4.45 1.56
CA LEU A 405 -5.17 4.25 2.73
C LEU A 405 -3.97 3.37 2.39
N PHE A 406 -2.79 3.84 2.80
CA PHE A 406 -1.56 3.08 2.85
C PHE A 406 -1.02 3.10 4.28
N VAL A 407 -0.57 1.93 4.73
CA VAL A 407 -0.01 1.75 6.08
C VAL A 407 1.33 1.04 5.95
N HIS A 408 2.33 1.52 6.68
CA HIS A 408 3.65 0.90 6.73
C HIS A 408 4.13 0.75 8.17
N ILE A 409 4.73 -0.40 8.48
CA ILE A 409 5.36 -0.69 9.77
C ILE A 409 6.78 -1.22 9.49
N ASP A 410 7.77 -0.57 10.10
CA ASP A 410 9.16 -1.04 10.11
C ASP A 410 9.36 -2.06 11.25
N CYS A 411 9.65 -3.31 10.85
CA CYS A 411 9.86 -4.45 11.74
C CYS A 411 11.34 -4.75 11.99
N THR A 412 12.28 -3.89 11.56
CA THR A 412 13.72 -4.12 11.68
C THR A 412 14.19 -4.33 13.12
N ASN A 413 13.61 -3.59 14.06
CA ASN A 413 13.95 -3.64 15.49
C ASN A 413 13.01 -4.55 16.31
N VAL A 414 12.23 -5.41 15.65
CA VAL A 414 11.42 -6.44 16.33
C VAL A 414 12.36 -7.52 16.87
N ASN A 415 12.03 -8.06 18.05
CA ASN A 415 12.82 -9.12 18.65
C ASN A 415 12.96 -10.29 17.67
N ARG A 416 14.20 -10.77 17.50
CA ARG A 416 14.51 -11.84 16.56
C ARG A 416 13.69 -13.11 16.78
N SER A 417 13.39 -13.46 18.03
CA SER A 417 12.54 -14.63 18.33
C SER A 417 11.15 -14.50 17.70
N VAL A 418 10.59 -13.29 17.71
CA VAL A 418 9.27 -12.99 17.13
C VAL A 418 9.37 -12.94 15.61
N THR A 419 10.41 -12.32 15.05
CA THR A 419 10.57 -12.25 13.59
C THR A 419 10.81 -13.62 12.96
N ASP A 420 11.64 -14.47 13.57
CA ASP A 420 11.98 -15.80 13.06
C ASP A 420 10.78 -16.76 13.11
N ASP A 421 9.84 -16.53 14.03
CA ASP A 421 8.60 -17.29 14.15
C ASP A 421 7.54 -16.89 13.12
N ILE A 422 7.56 -15.63 12.64
CA ILE A 422 6.52 -15.07 11.77
C ILE A 422 6.97 -14.97 10.31
N PHE A 423 8.12 -14.35 10.04
CA PHE A 423 8.57 -14.06 8.68
C PHE A 423 9.34 -15.23 8.09
N LEU A 424 8.83 -15.76 6.98
CA LEU A 424 9.45 -16.88 6.27
C LEU A 424 10.48 -16.37 5.25
N GLY A 425 11.52 -17.17 4.99
CA GLY A 425 12.58 -16.83 4.03
C GLY A 425 12.09 -16.64 2.59
N SER A 426 10.92 -17.21 2.24
CA SER A 426 10.28 -17.04 0.94
C SER A 426 9.54 -15.71 0.78
N ARG A 427 9.34 -14.91 1.84
CA ARG A 427 8.82 -13.51 1.76
C ARG A 427 7.47 -13.32 1.03
N ASP A 428 6.77 -14.40 0.72
CA ASP A 428 5.44 -14.45 0.09
C ASP A 428 4.33 -14.73 1.12
N ARG A 429 4.69 -15.27 2.29
CA ARG A 429 3.79 -15.65 3.38
C ARG A 429 4.44 -15.50 4.73
N VAL A 430 3.60 -15.42 5.76
CA VAL A 430 3.99 -15.41 7.18
C VAL A 430 3.32 -16.58 7.90
N ARG A 431 3.86 -16.99 9.06
CA ARG A 431 3.18 -17.93 9.94
C ARG A 431 2.08 -17.20 10.70
N ASP A 432 0.84 -17.66 10.54
CA ASP A 432 -0.31 -17.16 11.30
C ASP A 432 -0.34 -17.77 12.71
N ASN A 433 0.53 -17.27 13.59
CA ASN A 433 0.63 -17.69 14.99
C ASN A 433 -0.06 -16.69 15.93
N THR A 434 -0.08 -17.01 17.23
CA THR A 434 -0.70 -16.16 18.28
C THR A 434 -0.14 -14.74 18.28
N SER A 435 1.19 -14.59 18.16
CA SER A 435 1.88 -13.30 18.12
C SER A 435 1.44 -12.45 16.93
N PHE A 436 1.33 -13.04 15.74
CA PHE A 436 0.91 -12.34 14.53
C PHE A 436 -0.57 -11.93 14.58
N ARG A 437 -1.45 -12.78 15.14
CA ARG A 437 -2.86 -12.42 15.36
C ARG A 437 -3.01 -11.27 16.35
N ALA A 438 -2.28 -11.33 17.46
CA ALA A 438 -2.27 -10.27 18.46
C ALA A 438 -1.72 -8.94 17.88
N PHE A 439 -0.71 -9.01 17.02
CA PHE A 439 -0.23 -7.87 16.24
C PHE A 439 -1.33 -7.28 15.35
N GLN A 440 -2.05 -8.13 14.58
CA GLN A 440 -3.12 -7.67 13.71
C GLN A 440 -4.25 -7.00 14.48
N GLU A 441 -4.67 -7.57 15.61
CA GLU A 441 -5.71 -6.99 16.47
C GLU A 441 -5.28 -5.63 17.04
N ALA A 442 -4.03 -5.52 17.51
CA ALA A 442 -3.48 -4.25 18.01
C ALA A 442 -3.40 -3.18 16.90
N LEU A 443 -3.01 -3.58 15.68
CA LEU A 443 -2.96 -2.68 14.53
C LEU A 443 -4.36 -2.22 14.10
N ILE A 444 -5.34 -3.13 14.04
CA ILE A 444 -6.75 -2.79 13.74
C ILE A 444 -7.24 -1.75 14.75
N LEU A 445 -7.02 -2.00 16.04
CA LEU A 445 -7.43 -1.10 17.11
C LEU A 445 -6.76 0.28 17.00
N ALA A 446 -5.46 0.33 16.66
CA ALA A 446 -4.74 1.58 16.49
C ALA A 446 -5.27 2.43 15.32
N LEU A 447 -5.66 1.78 14.21
CA LEU A 447 -6.19 2.46 13.03
C LEU A 447 -7.67 2.85 13.18
N SER A 448 -8.54 1.93 13.62
CA SER A 448 -9.99 2.14 13.68
C SER A 448 -10.41 3.21 14.69
N SER A 449 -9.63 3.34 15.78
CA SER A 449 -9.90 4.30 16.85
C SER A 449 -9.23 5.66 16.66
N ASN A 450 -8.51 5.85 15.55
CA ASN A 450 -7.83 7.10 15.29
C ASN A 450 -8.82 8.20 14.86
N GLU A 451 -8.99 9.23 15.68
CA GLU A 451 -9.95 10.33 15.45
C GLU A 451 -9.71 11.05 14.11
N LEU A 452 -8.45 11.22 13.70
CA LEU A 452 -8.10 11.85 12.43
C LEU A 452 -8.54 10.98 11.23
N LEU A 453 -8.34 9.66 11.28
CA LEU A 453 -8.83 8.75 10.25
C LEU A 453 -10.35 8.67 10.19
N GLN A 454 -11.03 8.70 11.35
CA GLN A 454 -12.50 8.76 11.39
C GLN A 454 -13.03 10.04 10.74
N LYS A 455 -12.41 11.20 11.03
CA LYS A 455 -12.76 12.47 10.40
C LYS A 455 -12.53 12.43 8.88
N LEU A 456 -11.41 11.89 8.43
CA LEU A 456 -11.12 11.72 7.01
C LEU A 456 -12.11 10.77 6.33
N ASN A 457 -12.53 9.70 7.01
CA ASN A 457 -13.53 8.79 6.48
C ASN A 457 -14.86 9.50 6.20
N GLU A 458 -15.33 10.37 7.11
CA GLU A 458 -16.54 11.17 6.87
C GLU A 458 -16.32 12.21 5.76
N GLU A 459 -15.15 12.86 5.70
CA GLU A 459 -14.83 13.81 4.63
C GLU A 459 -14.83 13.13 3.23
N TYR A 460 -14.29 11.90 3.12
CA TYR A 460 -14.31 11.14 1.88
C TYR A 460 -15.72 10.63 1.55
N ARG A 461 -16.52 10.27 2.56
CA ARG A 461 -17.93 9.94 2.39
C ARG A 461 -18.68 11.10 1.76
N GLU A 462 -18.59 12.29 2.35
CA GLU A 462 -19.23 13.51 1.84
C GLU A 462 -18.78 13.81 0.40
N ARG A 463 -17.48 13.73 0.11
CA ARG A 463 -16.94 13.93 -1.25
C ARG A 463 -17.44 12.92 -2.27
N GLN A 464 -17.49 11.64 -1.91
CA GLN A 464 -18.01 10.59 -2.78
C GLN A 464 -19.51 10.77 -3.02
N LEU A 465 -20.28 11.07 -1.98
CA LEU A 465 -21.71 11.39 -2.09
C LEU A 465 -21.95 12.63 -2.96
N ALA A 466 -21.14 13.68 -2.82
CA ALA A 466 -21.25 14.89 -3.65
C ALA A 466 -20.95 14.61 -5.14
N ARG A 467 -20.13 13.59 -5.42
CA ARG A 467 -19.77 13.17 -6.79
C ARG A 467 -20.75 12.16 -7.39
N ILE A 468 -21.56 11.47 -6.58
CA ILE A 468 -22.76 10.80 -7.06
C ILE A 468 -23.67 11.92 -7.54
N LYS A 469 -23.56 12.26 -8.84
CA LYS A 469 -24.36 13.31 -9.46
C LYS A 469 -25.83 13.05 -9.09
N PRO A 470 -26.51 13.95 -8.36
CA PRO A 470 -27.96 13.97 -8.43
C PRO A 470 -28.24 14.16 -9.91
N ASP A 471 -28.98 13.24 -10.50
CA ASP A 471 -29.31 13.34 -11.90
C ASP A 471 -29.89 14.76 -12.14
N LYS A 472 -29.24 15.55 -12.99
CA LYS A 472 -29.63 16.96 -13.24
C LYS A 472 -31.08 17.02 -13.74
N SER A 473 -31.63 15.89 -14.19
CA SER A 473 -33.04 15.68 -14.48
C SER A 473 -33.92 15.89 -13.24
N ILE A 474 -33.59 15.32 -12.06
CA ILE A 474 -34.44 15.32 -10.85
C ILE A 474 -34.49 16.71 -10.23
N ALA A 475 -33.34 17.37 -10.04
CA ALA A 475 -33.31 18.72 -9.52
C ALA A 475 -34.06 19.69 -10.46
N LYS A 476 -33.86 19.59 -11.79
CA LYS A 476 -34.62 20.38 -12.78
C LYS A 476 -36.10 20.02 -12.84
N LEU A 477 -36.48 18.76 -12.59
CA LEU A 477 -37.87 18.30 -12.55
C LEU A 477 -38.57 18.88 -11.33
N VAL A 478 -37.95 18.86 -10.16
CA VAL A 478 -38.46 19.49 -8.94
C VAL A 478 -38.57 21.00 -9.13
N THR A 479 -37.54 21.66 -9.69
CA THR A 479 -37.61 23.11 -9.98
C THR A 479 -38.67 23.44 -11.04
N LYS A 480 -38.85 22.62 -12.09
CA LYS A 480 -39.92 22.80 -13.10
C LYS A 480 -41.32 22.52 -12.55
N LEU A 481 -41.47 21.53 -11.68
CA LEU A 481 -42.74 21.19 -11.02
C LEU A 481 -43.18 22.33 -10.10
N VAL A 482 -42.25 22.89 -9.32
CA VAL A 482 -42.50 24.04 -8.44
C VAL A 482 -42.76 25.33 -9.25
N SER A 483 -42.03 25.55 -10.35
CA SER A 483 -42.22 26.75 -11.19
C SER A 483 -43.51 26.73 -12.01
N ASN A 484 -44.00 25.55 -12.41
CA ASN A 484 -45.15 25.42 -13.31
C ASN A 484 -46.49 25.20 -12.59
N ASN A 485 -46.49 24.91 -11.29
CA ASN A 485 -47.70 24.72 -10.50
C ASN A 485 -47.76 25.72 -9.33
N LYS A 486 -48.31 26.91 -9.58
CA LYS A 486 -48.53 27.95 -8.55
C LYS A 486 -49.37 27.47 -7.35
N ASN A 487 -50.13 26.39 -7.53
CA ASN A 487 -50.92 25.75 -6.49
C ASN A 487 -50.12 24.88 -5.52
N LEU A 488 -48.93 24.40 -5.91
CA LEU A 488 -48.01 23.69 -5.00
C LEU A 488 -47.44 24.64 -3.95
N LEU A 489 -47.24 25.92 -4.31
CA LEU A 489 -46.83 27.00 -3.39
C LEU A 489 -47.79 27.21 -2.22
N ALA A 490 -49.07 26.82 -2.31
CA ALA A 490 -50.02 26.95 -1.20
C ALA A 490 -49.72 26.00 -0.02
N TYR A 491 -49.00 24.90 -0.27
CA TYR A 491 -48.48 24.00 0.77
C TYR A 491 -47.10 24.45 1.31
N PHE A 492 -46.45 25.39 0.63
CA PHE A 492 -45.19 26.01 1.04
C PHE A 492 -45.48 27.37 1.69
N LYS A 493 -45.66 27.42 3.01
CA LYS A 493 -45.79 28.72 3.71
C LYS A 493 -44.53 29.58 3.51
N PRO A 494 -44.67 30.92 3.40
CA PRO A 494 -43.60 31.79 2.95
C PRO A 494 -42.54 32.00 4.05
N GLY A 495 -41.27 31.72 3.74
CA GLY A 495 -40.13 32.10 4.57
C GLY A 495 -38.81 31.38 4.25
N GLN A 496 -37.97 32.05 3.46
CA GLN A 496 -36.54 31.85 3.13
C GLN A 496 -36.06 30.62 2.31
N GLU A 497 -35.08 30.89 1.45
CA GLU A 497 -34.60 30.05 0.33
C GLU A 497 -34.21 28.62 0.72
N VAL A 498 -34.52 27.68 -0.19
CA VAL A 498 -33.89 26.36 -0.21
C VAL A 498 -32.38 26.60 -0.30
N PRO A 499 -31.55 26.05 0.61
CA PRO A 499 -30.16 25.87 0.28
C PRO A 499 -30.16 24.80 -0.81
N LEU A 500 -30.21 25.24 -2.06
CA LEU A 500 -29.34 24.58 -3.02
C LEU A 500 -27.98 24.64 -2.33
N PRO A 501 -27.32 23.50 -2.02
CA PRO A 501 -25.93 23.59 -1.62
C PRO A 501 -25.30 24.48 -2.67
N GLU A 502 -24.59 25.53 -2.25
CA GLU A 502 -23.92 26.40 -3.19
C GLU A 502 -23.08 25.50 -4.09
N PHE A 503 -23.59 25.21 -5.29
CA PHE A 503 -22.81 24.70 -6.40
C PHE A 503 -22.10 25.92 -7.01
N GLY A 504 -21.51 26.73 -6.14
CA GLY A 504 -20.47 27.68 -6.42
C GLY A 504 -19.22 27.02 -5.88
N GLY A 505 -18.25 26.79 -6.74
CA GLY A 505 -16.91 26.48 -6.28
C GLY A 505 -16.44 27.63 -5.40
N THR A 506 -16.51 27.45 -4.09
CA THR A 506 -15.53 28.08 -3.22
C THR A 506 -14.29 27.25 -3.42
N THR A 507 -13.34 27.87 -4.12
CA THR A 507 -11.91 27.62 -3.98
C THR A 507 -11.61 26.98 -2.64
N GLU A 508 -10.93 25.83 -2.70
CA GLU A 508 -10.31 25.19 -1.55
C GLU A 508 -9.78 26.27 -0.60
N GLU A 509 -10.50 26.55 0.50
CA GLU A 509 -9.81 26.99 1.70
C GLU A 509 -9.08 25.76 2.18
N ILE A 510 -7.87 25.60 1.62
CA ILE A 510 -6.81 24.81 2.21
C ILE A 510 -6.82 25.23 3.69
N PRO A 511 -7.14 24.31 4.63
CA PRO A 511 -7.08 24.66 6.05
C PRO A 511 -5.73 25.32 6.29
N GLU A 512 -5.70 26.51 6.91
CA GLU A 512 -4.45 27.23 7.20
C GLU A 512 -3.38 26.22 7.63
N GLU A 513 -2.29 26.13 6.88
CA GLU A 513 -1.22 25.18 7.18
C GLU A 513 -0.78 25.45 8.62
N PHE A 514 -0.98 24.47 9.50
CA PHE A 514 -0.58 24.58 10.89
C PHE A 514 0.92 24.88 10.95
N SER A 515 1.27 26.11 11.30
CA SER A 515 2.65 26.56 11.43
C SER A 515 3.16 26.23 12.84
N GLY A 516 3.61 24.98 13.02
CA GLY A 516 4.20 24.53 14.27
C GLY A 516 5.61 25.10 14.49
N SER A 517 5.97 25.30 15.76
CA SER A 517 7.33 25.56 16.23
C SER A 517 8.23 24.35 15.98
N TYR A 518 9.46 24.61 15.51
CA TYR A 518 10.46 23.55 15.32
C TYR A 518 10.76 22.83 16.65
N ILE A 519 11.05 23.54 17.73
CA ILE A 519 11.12 22.97 19.09
C ILE A 519 9.88 23.43 19.86
N PRO A 520 9.08 22.53 20.46
CA PRO A 520 7.89 22.92 21.18
C PRO A 520 8.20 23.77 22.41
N THR A 521 7.37 24.77 22.64
CA THR A 521 7.50 25.69 23.77
C THR A 521 6.63 25.28 24.93
N PHE A 522 5.50 24.60 24.68
CA PHE A 522 4.58 24.14 25.72
C PHE A 522 4.01 22.75 25.44
N LEU A 523 3.58 22.09 26.53
CA LEU A 523 2.74 20.90 26.51
C LEU A 523 1.71 21.08 27.62
N LYS A 524 0.42 21.10 27.26
CA LYS A 524 -0.66 21.30 28.23
C LYS A 524 -1.88 20.46 27.84
N PRO A 525 -2.73 20.04 28.77
CA PRO A 525 -4.01 19.44 28.41
C PRO A 525 -4.94 20.42 27.67
N ARG A 526 -5.72 19.93 26.70
CA ARG A 526 -6.64 20.77 25.90
C ARG A 526 -7.80 21.37 26.71
N LYS A 527 -8.39 20.62 27.64
CA LYS A 527 -9.48 21.14 28.48
C LYS A 527 -8.88 21.90 29.66
N LYS A 528 -9.40 23.10 29.97
CA LYS A 528 -9.11 23.80 31.24
C LYS A 528 -9.76 23.01 32.38
N PHE A 529 -9.05 22.85 33.51
CA PHE A 529 -9.55 22.13 34.68
C PHE A 529 -9.71 23.04 35.89
N SER A 530 -10.64 22.66 36.76
CA SER A 530 -10.87 23.25 38.08
C SER A 530 -10.06 22.47 39.12
N GLY A 531 -8.75 22.69 39.22
CA GLY A 531 -7.87 22.00 40.18
C GLY A 531 -6.41 21.87 39.72
N PRO A 532 -5.51 21.32 40.56
CA PRO A 532 -4.07 21.20 40.24
C PRO A 532 -3.73 20.03 39.28
N ILE A 533 -4.60 19.02 39.15
CA ILE A 533 -4.37 17.83 38.31
C ILE A 533 -5.64 17.55 37.48
N LEU A 534 -5.46 17.21 36.20
CA LEU A 534 -6.54 16.73 35.32
C LEU A 534 -7.07 15.40 35.84
N ILE A 535 -8.37 15.30 36.15
CA ILE A 535 -9.04 14.02 36.39
C ILE A 535 -9.98 13.73 35.22
N LYS A 536 -9.67 12.70 34.45
CA LYS A 536 -10.48 12.25 33.31
C LYS A 536 -11.21 10.97 33.71
N GLU A 537 -12.53 10.99 33.56
CA GLU A 537 -13.35 9.82 33.87
C GLU A 537 -13.29 8.81 32.71
N MET A 538 -13.23 7.52 33.08
CA MET A 538 -13.30 6.39 32.17
C MET A 538 -14.38 5.42 32.68
N PRO A 539 -15.46 5.18 31.90
CA PRO A 539 -16.46 4.19 32.27
C PRO A 539 -15.83 2.80 32.40
N LYS A 540 -16.28 2.01 33.36
CA LYS A 540 -15.76 0.65 33.60
C LYS A 540 -15.85 -0.26 32.36
N ASN A 541 -16.88 -0.09 31.54
CA ASN A 541 -17.08 -0.85 30.30
C ASN A 541 -16.34 -0.27 29.09
N ALA A 542 -15.68 0.89 29.22
CA ALA A 542 -14.91 1.47 28.14
C ALA A 542 -13.59 0.71 27.94
N THR A 543 -13.29 0.37 26.70
CA THR A 543 -12.03 -0.30 26.34
C THR A 543 -10.82 0.63 26.42
N PHE A 544 -11.04 1.95 26.38
CA PHE A 544 -10.02 2.98 26.47
C PHE A 544 -10.63 4.34 26.83
N SER A 545 -9.79 5.28 27.24
CA SER A 545 -10.10 6.71 27.32
C SER A 545 -9.05 7.52 26.56
N VAL A 546 -9.43 8.67 26.01
CA VAL A 546 -8.52 9.57 25.29
C VAL A 546 -8.31 10.84 26.12
N VAL A 547 -7.03 11.13 26.39
CA VAL A 547 -6.57 12.40 26.93
C VAL A 547 -5.85 13.15 25.82
N VAL A 548 -6.32 14.35 25.49
CA VAL A 548 -5.73 15.16 24.42
C VAL A 548 -4.84 16.24 25.03
N LEU A 549 -3.55 16.15 24.73
CA LEU A 549 -2.59 17.21 24.99
C LEU A 549 -2.48 18.15 23.77
N GLU A 550 -2.15 19.40 24.04
CA GLU A 550 -1.93 20.47 23.08
C GLU A 550 -0.47 20.93 23.21
N THR A 551 0.18 21.10 22.07
CA THR A 551 1.55 21.61 21.91
C THR A 551 1.61 22.44 20.63
N ASP A 552 2.68 23.21 20.46
CA ASP A 552 3.01 23.94 19.23
C ASP A 552 3.99 23.17 18.34
N ALA A 553 4.31 21.91 18.65
CA ALA A 553 5.23 21.09 17.85
C ALA A 553 4.75 20.87 16.40
N GLN A 554 5.67 20.91 15.44
CA GLN A 554 5.46 20.43 14.07
C GLN A 554 5.07 18.94 14.04
N ASN A 555 4.33 18.52 13.01
CA ASN A 555 3.80 17.15 12.90
C ASN A 555 4.89 16.07 12.88
N ASP A 556 6.06 16.40 12.34
CA ASP A 556 7.21 15.51 12.26
C ASP A 556 8.08 15.54 13.54
N TYR A 557 7.73 16.29 14.58
CA TYR A 557 8.59 16.49 15.76
C TYR A 557 9.05 15.18 16.43
N LEU A 558 8.18 14.14 16.42
CA LEU A 558 8.47 12.84 17.02
C LEU A 558 9.18 11.86 16.05
N THR A 559 9.29 12.22 14.77
CA THR A 559 9.76 11.31 13.71
C THR A 559 10.84 11.88 12.80
N ARG A 560 11.09 13.18 12.86
CA ARG A 560 12.19 13.84 12.16
C ARG A 560 13.54 13.36 12.67
N LYS A 561 14.59 13.76 11.96
CA LYS A 561 15.95 13.25 12.17
C LYS A 561 16.74 14.12 13.13
N GLU A 562 16.76 15.41 12.85
CA GLU A 562 17.48 16.39 13.65
C GLU A 562 16.53 16.99 14.68
N ASP A 563 17.04 17.11 15.91
CA ASP A 563 16.33 17.68 17.05
C ASP A 563 14.92 17.10 17.27
N ALA A 564 14.73 15.80 17.03
CA ALA A 564 13.48 15.11 17.32
C ALA A 564 13.24 14.93 18.82
N GLY A 565 11.99 15.09 19.24
CA GLY A 565 11.56 14.77 20.59
C GLY A 565 11.15 13.32 20.75
N THR A 566 11.18 12.86 21.99
CA THR A 566 10.67 11.55 22.42
C THR A 566 9.58 11.78 23.45
N LEU A 567 8.44 11.16 23.26
CA LEU A 567 7.40 11.10 24.28
C LEU A 567 7.70 9.91 25.19
N THR A 568 7.87 10.16 26.48
CA THR A 568 8.00 9.12 27.51
C THR A 568 6.88 9.28 28.51
N TRP A 569 6.43 8.18 29.10
CA TRP A 569 5.35 8.21 30.07
C TRP A 569 5.58 7.16 31.15
N SER A 570 4.98 7.40 32.31
CA SER A 570 4.93 6.45 33.42
C SER A 570 3.56 6.47 34.05
N SER A 571 3.18 5.33 34.64
CA SER A 571 1.93 5.14 35.39
C SER A 571 2.27 4.62 36.78
N ASP A 572 1.50 5.02 37.79
CA ASP A 572 1.60 4.49 39.14
C ASP A 572 1.19 3.00 39.25
N ASN A 573 0.48 2.49 38.24
CA ASN A 573 0.05 1.10 38.18
C ASN A 573 0.32 0.49 36.78
N PRO A 574 0.93 -0.71 36.70
CA PRO A 574 1.19 -1.38 35.42
C PRO A 574 -0.08 -1.80 34.66
N ARG A 575 -1.25 -1.85 35.32
CA ARG A 575 -2.53 -2.12 34.65
C ARG A 575 -2.98 -0.99 33.73
N ALA A 576 -2.52 0.24 33.98
CA ALA A 576 -2.90 1.41 33.21
C ALA A 576 -1.72 1.84 32.32
N LYS A 577 -1.94 1.89 31.01
CA LYS A 577 -0.89 2.21 30.04
C LYS A 577 -1.39 3.10 28.92
N ILE A 578 -0.47 3.87 28.34
CA ILE A 578 -0.71 4.53 27.06
C ILE A 578 -0.47 3.49 25.96
N SER A 579 -1.54 3.13 25.25
CA SER A 579 -1.56 2.07 24.23
C SER A 579 -1.17 2.58 22.85
N ASN A 580 -1.55 3.82 22.52
CA ASN A 580 -1.07 4.53 21.35
C ASN A 580 -1.15 6.05 21.52
N TYR A 581 -0.42 6.77 20.69
CA TYR A 581 -0.46 8.22 20.55
C TYR A 581 0.00 8.64 19.16
N TYR A 582 -0.38 9.84 18.73
CA TYR A 582 0.10 10.46 17.50
C TYR A 582 0.13 11.97 17.66
N LEU A 583 0.99 12.66 16.90
CA LEU A 583 1.06 14.12 16.87
C LEU A 583 0.55 14.62 15.52
N TYR A 584 -0.47 15.47 15.55
CA TYR A 584 -0.97 16.12 14.33
C TYR A 584 -1.55 17.50 14.64
N ASN A 585 -1.05 18.51 13.94
CA ASN A 585 -1.37 19.93 14.06
C ASN A 585 -1.39 20.41 15.53
N GLY A 586 -0.32 20.10 16.26
CA GLY A 586 -0.18 20.47 17.68
C GLY A 586 -1.05 19.65 18.64
N MET A 587 -1.84 18.71 18.14
CA MET A 587 -2.68 17.83 18.95
C MET A 587 -1.94 16.51 19.21
N LEU A 588 -1.84 16.14 20.48
CA LEU A 588 -1.23 14.89 20.94
C LEU A 588 -2.26 14.09 21.75
N PRO A 589 -3.21 13.40 21.09
CA PRO A 589 -4.10 12.45 21.73
C PRO A 589 -3.33 11.23 22.26
N LEU A 590 -3.57 10.92 23.52
CA LEU A 590 -3.03 9.77 24.24
C LEU A 590 -4.16 8.79 24.53
N ARG A 591 -4.06 7.58 23.99
CA ARG A 591 -5.04 6.53 24.24
C ARG A 591 -4.63 5.68 25.43
N ILE A 592 -5.40 5.78 26.50
CA ILE A 592 -5.15 5.09 27.75
C ILE A 592 -6.02 3.85 27.83
N SER A 593 -5.40 2.71 28.12
CA SER A 593 -6.07 1.45 28.37
C SER A 593 -5.79 0.99 29.80
N VAL A 594 -6.81 0.51 30.50
CA VAL A 594 -6.69 -0.10 31.82
C VAL A 594 -7.13 -1.56 31.74
N SER A 595 -6.30 -2.49 32.20
CA SER A 595 -6.68 -3.89 32.32
C SER A 595 -7.46 -4.16 33.61
N ASP A 596 -8.58 -4.88 33.48
CA ASP A 596 -9.49 -5.21 34.59
C ASP A 596 -9.89 -3.96 35.41
N PRO A 597 -10.54 -2.96 34.80
CA PRO A 597 -10.90 -1.72 35.48
C PRO A 597 -11.94 -2.00 36.58
N LYS A 598 -11.66 -1.53 37.81
CA LYS A 598 -12.62 -1.58 38.92
C LYS A 598 -13.07 -0.18 39.25
N GLU A 599 -14.36 -0.07 39.55
CA GLU A 599 -14.99 1.22 39.86
C GLU A 599 -14.30 1.88 41.06
N GLY A 600 -14.12 3.21 40.97
CA GLY A 600 -13.46 4.01 42.00
C GLY A 600 -11.93 3.98 41.97
N GLU A 601 -11.32 3.14 41.14
CA GLU A 601 -9.86 3.15 40.95
C GLU A 601 -9.39 4.45 40.29
N ILE A 602 -8.25 4.96 40.75
CA ILE A 602 -7.59 6.14 40.21
C ILE A 602 -6.18 5.74 39.78
N PHE A 603 -5.81 6.12 38.56
CA PHE A 603 -4.49 5.88 37.98
C PHE A 603 -3.82 7.19 37.64
N SER A 604 -2.59 7.40 38.10
CA SER A 604 -1.82 8.61 37.88
C SER A 604 -0.80 8.41 36.77
N PHE A 605 -0.77 9.34 35.82
CA PHE A 605 0.14 9.34 34.68
C PHE A 605 1.04 10.58 34.71
N SER A 606 2.30 10.37 34.38
CA SER A 606 3.29 11.43 34.15
C SER A 606 3.83 11.28 32.73
N VAL A 607 3.54 12.27 31.87
CA VAL A 607 3.97 12.32 30.47
C VAL A 607 5.03 13.39 30.29
N GLN A 608 6.11 13.04 29.60
CA GLN A 608 7.26 13.90 29.36
C GLN A 608 7.60 13.92 27.88
N LEU A 609 7.56 15.11 27.29
CA LEU A 609 8.03 15.38 25.92
C LEU A 609 9.44 15.95 25.99
N SER A 610 10.42 15.19 25.50
CA SER A 610 11.81 15.67 25.48
C SER A 610 11.98 16.79 24.46
N ARG A 611 12.92 17.70 24.74
CA ARG A 611 13.33 18.78 23.86
C ARG A 611 14.84 18.77 23.71
N PRO A 612 15.37 18.47 22.52
CA PRO A 612 16.81 18.51 22.31
C PRO A 612 17.34 19.91 22.63
N ARG A 613 18.38 19.97 23.48
CA ARG A 613 19.03 21.21 23.94
C ARG A 613 18.13 22.14 24.77
N ALA A 614 17.02 21.65 25.34
CA ALA A 614 16.17 22.38 26.27
C ALA A 614 15.58 21.46 27.36
N ASP A 615 15.02 22.03 28.42
CA ASP A 615 14.38 21.24 29.47
C ASP A 615 13.16 20.50 28.93
N PRO A 616 12.86 19.27 29.37
CA PRO A 616 11.69 18.54 28.92
C PRO A 616 10.38 19.19 29.40
N LEU A 617 9.31 19.02 28.62
CA LEU A 617 7.96 19.47 28.97
C LEU A 617 7.20 18.34 29.66
N LYS A 618 6.61 18.60 30.81
CA LYS A 618 5.95 17.58 31.64
C LYS A 618 4.48 17.91 31.89
N VAL A 619 3.62 16.90 31.80
CA VAL A 619 2.20 16.97 32.15
C VAL A 619 1.81 15.76 32.99
N ASP A 620 1.21 16.03 34.15
CA ASP A 620 0.66 15.01 35.04
C ASP A 620 -0.88 15.03 34.96
N PHE A 621 -1.49 13.85 34.91
CA PHE A 621 -2.96 13.69 34.91
C PHE A 621 -3.39 12.37 35.57
N GLN A 622 -4.67 12.25 35.89
CA GLN A 622 -5.28 11.08 36.52
C GLN A 622 -6.47 10.57 35.71
N ILE A 623 -6.65 9.25 35.72
CA ILE A 623 -7.82 8.57 35.18
C ILE A 623 -8.60 7.95 36.33
N LYS A 624 -9.87 8.32 36.46
CA LYS A 624 -10.79 7.74 37.46
C LYS A 624 -11.77 6.80 36.77
N ILE A 625 -11.86 5.57 37.26
CA ILE A 625 -12.86 4.61 36.79
C ILE A 625 -14.22 4.96 37.41
N VAL A 626 -15.21 5.19 36.57
CA VAL A 626 -16.58 5.50 36.97
C VAL A 626 -17.54 4.37 36.58
N GLU A 627 -18.77 4.43 37.10
CA GLU A 627 -19.83 3.49 36.76
C GLU A 627 -20.03 3.37 35.25
N GLU A 628 -20.56 2.21 34.84
CA GLU A 628 -20.91 1.94 33.47
C GLU A 628 -21.96 2.96 32.98
N HIS A 629 -21.68 3.62 31.86
CA HIS A 629 -22.72 4.36 31.17
C HIS A 629 -23.60 3.35 30.44
N GLU A 630 -24.90 3.32 30.75
CA GLU A 630 -25.90 2.76 29.84
C GLU A 630 -25.81 3.53 28.51
N LYS A 631 -25.88 2.82 27.38
CA LYS A 631 -25.91 3.46 26.06
C LYS A 631 -27.16 4.33 25.96
N SER A 632 -27.05 5.61 26.31
CA SER A 632 -28.08 6.60 26.04
C SER A 632 -28.10 6.87 24.54
N SER A 633 -29.10 6.35 23.86
CA SER A 633 -29.51 6.79 22.53
C SER A 633 -30.01 8.23 22.61
N SER A 634 -29.10 9.20 22.60
CA SER A 634 -29.45 10.60 22.47
C SER A 634 -28.26 11.38 21.92
N SER A 635 -28.19 11.48 20.59
CA SER A 635 -27.51 12.59 19.95
C SER A 635 -28.25 13.87 20.34
N GLU A 636 -27.65 14.65 21.25
CA GLU A 636 -28.09 16.01 21.52
C GLU A 636 -28.05 16.81 20.22
N SER A 637 -29.22 17.36 19.88
CA SER A 637 -29.43 18.18 18.71
C SER A 637 -28.64 19.49 18.84
N LYS A 638 -27.87 19.83 17.80
CA LYS A 638 -27.33 21.18 17.59
C LYS A 638 -28.48 22.21 17.58
N PRO A 639 -28.22 23.50 17.91
CA PRO A 639 -29.26 24.51 18.02
C PRO A 639 -30.10 24.60 16.74
N LYS A 640 -31.43 24.60 16.91
CA LYS A 640 -32.40 24.77 15.83
C LYS A 640 -32.16 26.11 15.13
N HIS A 641 -31.69 26.06 13.88
CA HIS A 641 -31.96 27.12 12.93
C HIS A 641 -33.36 26.90 12.35
N GLU A 642 -34.19 27.93 12.41
CA GLU A 642 -35.57 27.91 11.91
C GLU A 642 -35.56 27.85 10.36
N GLY A 643 -36.15 26.80 9.79
CA GLY A 643 -36.23 26.56 8.34
C GLY A 643 -37.35 25.58 7.94
N ILE A 644 -37.75 25.61 6.66
CA ILE A 644 -38.97 25.05 6.04
C ILE A 644 -39.09 23.52 6.15
N ASN A 645 -40.26 23.00 6.57
CA ASN A 645 -40.54 21.56 6.62
C ASN A 645 -41.36 21.08 5.42
N LEU A 646 -40.77 20.21 4.59
CA LEU A 646 -41.53 19.27 3.76
C LEU A 646 -42.17 18.21 4.67
N PRO A 647 -43.31 17.61 4.29
CA PRO A 647 -43.80 16.40 4.95
C PRO A 647 -42.69 15.35 4.96
N GLU A 648 -42.42 14.79 6.14
CA GLU A 648 -41.40 13.77 6.33
C GLU A 648 -41.71 12.57 5.42
N LEU A 649 -40.75 12.21 4.56
CA LEU A 649 -40.83 11.01 3.72
C LEU A 649 -40.53 9.80 4.59
N VAL A 650 -41.53 8.93 4.76
CA VAL A 650 -41.39 7.67 5.48
C VAL A 650 -41.36 6.53 4.46
N VAL A 651 -40.27 5.77 4.48
CA VAL A 651 -40.15 4.56 3.66
C VAL A 651 -40.78 3.40 4.40
N VAL A 652 -41.69 2.69 3.72
CA VAL A 652 -42.35 1.50 4.28
C VAL A 652 -41.94 0.27 3.47
N ARG A 653 -41.56 -0.80 4.19
CA ARG A 653 -41.12 -2.08 3.63
C ARG A 653 -41.77 -3.25 4.35
N GLU A 654 -41.73 -4.42 3.70
CA GLU A 654 -42.13 -5.69 4.31
C GLU A 654 -41.17 -6.07 5.45
N ASN A 655 -39.87 -5.82 5.26
CA ASN A 655 -38.80 -6.03 6.25
C ASN A 655 -37.97 -4.73 6.39
N PRO A 656 -38.29 -3.83 7.35
CA PRO A 656 -37.65 -2.52 7.47
C PRO A 656 -36.28 -2.55 8.15
N GLY A 657 -35.40 -1.60 7.80
CA GLY A 657 -34.18 -1.28 8.54
C GLY A 657 -34.38 -0.32 9.73
N GLU A 658 -33.28 0.12 10.37
CA GLU A 658 -33.31 0.95 11.61
C GLU A 658 -34.07 2.29 11.49
N ASN A 659 -34.35 2.78 10.28
CA ASN A 659 -35.04 4.06 10.01
C ASN A 659 -36.21 3.93 9.02
N GLU A 660 -36.82 2.75 8.91
CA GLU A 660 -37.95 2.46 8.01
C GLU A 660 -39.14 1.86 8.79
N GLU A 661 -40.35 1.94 8.24
CA GLU A 661 -41.56 1.43 8.89
C GLU A 661 -42.04 0.11 8.26
N ASN A 662 -42.72 -0.74 9.05
CA ASN A 662 -43.15 -2.06 8.60
C ASN A 662 -44.57 -2.02 7.99
N TRP A 663 -44.82 -2.77 6.91
CA TRP A 663 -46.17 -2.99 6.35
C TRP A 663 -47.25 -3.32 7.38
N GLN A 664 -46.92 -4.17 8.36
CA GLN A 664 -47.88 -4.63 9.38
C GLN A 664 -48.41 -3.48 10.24
N GLN A 665 -47.62 -2.41 10.42
CA GLN A 665 -48.02 -1.23 11.18
C GLN A 665 -49.08 -0.40 10.44
N HIS A 666 -49.14 -0.53 9.11
CA HIS A 666 -50.04 0.24 8.24
C HIS A 666 -51.13 -0.59 7.58
N GLY A 667 -51.16 -1.90 7.81
CA GLY A 667 -52.09 -2.83 7.14
C GLY A 667 -51.84 -2.93 5.62
N TRP A 668 -50.61 -2.69 5.18
CA TRP A 668 -50.25 -2.63 3.76
C TRP A 668 -49.94 -3.99 3.17
N THR A 669 -50.13 -4.06 1.86
CA THR A 669 -49.79 -5.18 0.99
C THR A 669 -48.92 -4.70 -0.17
N GLN A 670 -48.47 -5.62 -1.01
CA GLN A 670 -47.75 -5.30 -2.25
C GLN A 670 -48.52 -4.39 -3.23
N ASN A 671 -49.83 -4.21 -3.06
CA ASN A 671 -50.67 -3.38 -3.93
C ASN A 671 -50.80 -1.93 -3.43
N ASP A 672 -50.40 -1.65 -2.19
CA ASP A 672 -50.45 -0.32 -1.61
C ASP A 672 -49.19 0.45 -2.01
N ILE A 673 -49.34 1.68 -2.49
CA ILE A 673 -48.25 2.43 -3.13
C ILE A 673 -47.77 3.59 -2.25
N ALA A 674 -48.71 4.40 -1.74
CA ALA A 674 -48.41 5.53 -0.88
C ALA A 674 -49.61 5.91 -0.02
N LYS A 675 -49.35 6.63 1.08
CA LYS A 675 -50.36 7.28 1.92
C LYS A 675 -49.86 8.66 2.34
N VAL A 676 -50.76 9.63 2.43
CA VAL A 676 -50.44 10.98 2.87
C VAL A 676 -51.17 11.28 4.17
N GLU A 677 -50.43 11.70 5.20
CA GLU A 677 -50.93 12.15 6.49
C GLU A 677 -50.44 13.58 6.77
N PRO A 678 -51.04 14.32 7.73
CA PRO A 678 -50.55 15.64 8.10
C PRO A 678 -49.06 15.61 8.47
N GLY A 679 -48.23 16.22 7.62
CA GLY A 679 -46.77 16.30 7.84
C GLY A 679 -45.97 15.05 7.51
N ARG A 680 -46.57 13.97 6.98
CA ARG A 680 -45.88 12.74 6.58
C ARG A 680 -46.40 12.16 5.27
N VAL A 681 -45.50 11.61 4.46
CA VAL A 681 -45.85 10.86 3.25
C VAL A 681 -45.15 9.52 3.30
N TYR A 682 -45.95 8.46 3.29
CA TYR A 682 -45.48 7.09 3.35
C TYR A 682 -45.39 6.54 1.93
N VAL A 683 -44.28 5.90 1.58
CA VAL A 683 -44.05 5.31 0.25
C VAL A 683 -43.67 3.83 0.40
N ASN A 684 -44.38 2.95 -0.29
CA ASN A 684 -44.09 1.52 -0.29
C ASN A 684 -42.97 1.20 -1.29
N MET A 685 -41.79 0.85 -0.77
CA MET A 685 -40.64 0.48 -1.61
C MET A 685 -40.61 -1.01 -1.99
N ASP A 686 -41.59 -1.78 -1.53
CA ASP A 686 -41.72 -3.22 -1.76
C ASP A 686 -43.01 -3.56 -2.54
N SER A 687 -43.60 -2.57 -3.21
CA SER A 687 -44.80 -2.76 -4.05
C SER A 687 -44.52 -3.72 -5.21
N ALA A 688 -45.57 -4.36 -5.73
CA ALA A 688 -45.46 -5.28 -6.86
C ALA A 688 -44.84 -4.59 -8.08
N ASP A 689 -45.23 -3.33 -8.35
CA ASP A 689 -44.78 -2.59 -9.53
C ASP A 689 -43.26 -2.34 -9.54
N ILE A 690 -42.66 -1.94 -8.40
CA ILE A 690 -41.21 -1.74 -8.33
C ILE A 690 -40.47 -3.08 -8.29
N LYS A 691 -40.97 -4.08 -7.56
CA LYS A 691 -40.36 -5.42 -7.51
C LYS A 691 -40.32 -6.07 -8.89
N ASP A 692 -41.42 -6.03 -9.64
CA ASP A 692 -41.50 -6.58 -10.99
C ASP A 692 -40.57 -5.83 -11.96
N TYR A 693 -40.46 -4.50 -11.82
CA TYR A 693 -39.52 -3.71 -12.61
C TYR A 693 -38.07 -4.09 -12.29
N LEU A 694 -37.69 -4.20 -11.02
CA LEU A 694 -36.32 -4.57 -10.62
C LEU A 694 -35.96 -6.00 -11.05
N LEU A 695 -36.89 -6.95 -10.94
CA LEU A 695 -36.68 -8.35 -11.34
C LEU A 695 -36.52 -8.52 -12.86
N SER A 696 -37.12 -7.63 -13.66
CA SER A 696 -37.02 -7.64 -15.12
C SER A 696 -35.81 -6.87 -15.68
N HIS A 697 -34.99 -6.23 -14.81
CA HIS A 697 -33.88 -5.35 -15.24
C HIS A 697 -32.54 -5.62 -14.50
N PRO A 698 -31.38 -5.28 -15.10
CA PRO A 698 -30.06 -5.52 -14.50
C PRO A 698 -29.83 -4.85 -13.13
N LYS A 699 -29.15 -5.56 -12.21
CA LYS A 699 -28.87 -5.10 -10.82
C LYS A 699 -28.22 -3.72 -10.70
N ARG A 700 -27.39 -3.31 -11.67
CA ARG A 700 -26.76 -1.99 -11.70
C ARG A 700 -27.75 -0.82 -11.79
N LEU A 701 -28.98 -1.07 -12.28
CA LEU A 701 -30.04 -0.07 -12.38
C LEU A 701 -30.88 0.04 -11.11
N TRP A 702 -30.74 -0.90 -10.17
CA TRP A 702 -31.64 -1.01 -9.03
C TRP A 702 -31.60 0.22 -8.13
N VAL A 703 -30.40 0.67 -7.77
CA VAL A 703 -30.24 1.87 -6.92
C VAL A 703 -30.86 3.11 -7.56
N THR A 704 -30.71 3.27 -8.89
CA THR A 704 -31.29 4.39 -9.64
C THR A 704 -32.81 4.29 -9.73
N ALA A 705 -33.34 3.10 -10.05
CA ALA A 705 -34.77 2.84 -10.15
C ALA A 705 -35.47 3.01 -8.80
N GLU A 706 -34.90 2.49 -7.71
CA GLU A 706 -35.42 2.70 -6.35
C GLU A 706 -35.42 4.18 -5.96
N GLY A 707 -34.35 4.92 -6.29
CA GLY A 707 -34.28 6.37 -6.04
C GLY A 707 -35.36 7.15 -6.78
N LEU A 708 -35.54 6.88 -8.07
CA LEU A 708 -36.55 7.52 -8.92
C LEU A 708 -37.98 7.16 -8.50
N TYR A 709 -38.22 5.90 -8.20
CA TYR A 709 -39.52 5.42 -7.73
C TYR A 709 -39.90 6.09 -6.42
N LYS A 710 -39.00 6.06 -5.43
CA LYS A 710 -39.22 6.66 -4.10
C LYS A 710 -39.61 8.14 -4.19
N ILE A 711 -38.81 8.92 -4.92
CA ILE A 711 -39.01 10.37 -5.05
C ILE A 711 -40.23 10.69 -5.92
N GLY A 712 -40.41 9.95 -7.02
CA GLY A 712 -41.53 10.15 -7.94
C GLY A 712 -42.87 9.85 -7.28
N ILE A 713 -42.99 8.76 -6.53
CA ILE A 713 -44.21 8.45 -5.78
C ILE A 713 -44.45 9.47 -4.67
N TYR A 714 -43.43 9.87 -3.92
CA TYR A 714 -43.53 10.89 -2.87
C TYR A 714 -44.16 12.20 -3.39
N PHE A 715 -43.63 12.76 -4.48
CA PHE A 715 -44.14 14.02 -5.03
C PHE A 715 -45.52 13.87 -5.66
N ASN A 716 -45.77 12.79 -6.40
CA ASN A 716 -47.09 12.57 -7.01
C ASN A 716 -48.16 12.33 -5.94
N ALA A 717 -47.85 11.62 -4.86
CA ALA A 717 -48.75 11.43 -3.72
C ALA A 717 -49.10 12.78 -3.07
N MET A 718 -48.11 13.65 -2.84
CA MET A 718 -48.36 14.99 -2.31
C MET A 718 -49.25 15.84 -3.22
N ILE A 719 -48.94 15.87 -4.52
CA ILE A 719 -49.69 16.66 -5.51
C ILE A 719 -51.14 16.15 -5.61
N LEU A 720 -51.30 14.82 -5.71
CA LEU A 720 -52.59 14.19 -5.84
C LEU A 720 -53.47 14.42 -4.62
N ASN A 721 -52.91 14.28 -3.41
CA ASN A 721 -53.64 14.56 -2.16
C ASN A 721 -54.04 16.05 -2.08
N SER A 722 -53.16 16.95 -2.51
CA SER A 722 -53.44 18.38 -2.61
C SER A 722 -54.60 18.68 -3.55
N GLU A 723 -54.60 18.13 -4.75
CA GLU A 723 -55.66 18.39 -5.72
C GLU A 723 -57.00 17.77 -5.27
N LEU A 724 -56.99 16.56 -4.75
CA LEU A 724 -58.19 15.93 -4.19
C LEU A 724 -58.77 16.72 -3.00
N SER A 725 -57.93 17.37 -2.20
CA SER A 725 -58.40 18.22 -1.08
C SER A 725 -59.22 19.44 -1.54
N LYS A 726 -59.03 19.91 -2.78
CA LYS A 726 -59.73 21.08 -3.35
C LYS A 726 -61.06 20.75 -4.01
N ILE A 727 -61.29 19.48 -4.33
CA ILE A 727 -62.52 19.04 -4.96
C ILE A 727 -63.54 18.73 -3.84
N ASP A 728 -64.67 19.42 -3.86
CA ASP A 728 -65.74 19.21 -2.88
C ASP A 728 -66.57 17.98 -3.30
N LEU A 729 -66.08 16.80 -2.92
CA LEU A 729 -66.78 15.52 -3.09
C LEU A 729 -67.27 15.09 -1.70
N ASN A 730 -68.57 14.87 -1.55
CA ASN A 730 -69.20 14.38 -0.31
C ASN A 730 -68.86 12.90 0.01
N GLU A 731 -67.83 12.33 -0.61
CA GLU A 731 -67.46 10.91 -0.55
C GLU A 731 -65.99 10.71 -0.17
N ASP A 732 -65.64 9.51 0.34
CA ASP A 732 -64.27 9.13 0.67
C ASP A 732 -63.37 9.17 -0.59
N LYS A 733 -62.29 9.96 -0.51
CA LYS A 733 -61.37 10.23 -1.62
C LYS A 733 -60.26 9.18 -1.72
N THR A 734 -60.14 8.29 -0.73
CA THR A 734 -59.10 7.25 -0.65
C THR A 734 -59.08 6.30 -1.86
N PRO A 735 -60.22 5.81 -2.37
CA PRO A 735 -60.22 4.93 -3.56
C PRO A 735 -59.69 5.63 -4.82
N ILE A 736 -60.01 6.92 -5.00
CA ILE A 736 -59.56 7.73 -6.13
C ILE A 736 -58.05 7.99 -6.02
N PHE A 737 -57.58 8.33 -4.82
CA PHE A 737 -56.17 8.51 -4.54
C PHE A 737 -55.36 7.24 -4.85
N ASN A 738 -55.79 6.10 -4.30
CA ASN A 738 -55.13 4.81 -4.48
C ASN A 738 -55.11 4.36 -5.95
N ALA A 739 -56.22 4.55 -6.69
CA ALA A 739 -56.28 4.24 -8.11
C ALA A 739 -55.31 5.10 -8.93
N ALA A 740 -55.28 6.42 -8.70
CA ALA A 740 -54.43 7.33 -9.46
C ALA A 740 -52.94 7.12 -9.14
N ILE A 741 -52.57 6.94 -7.87
CA ILE A 741 -51.16 6.70 -7.51
C ILE A 741 -50.67 5.33 -7.98
N SER A 742 -51.54 4.32 -8.06
CA SER A 742 -51.23 3.01 -8.67
C SER A 742 -50.94 3.12 -10.17
N VAL A 743 -51.65 3.97 -10.91
CA VAL A 743 -51.33 4.25 -12.32
C VAL A 743 -49.97 4.92 -12.46
N VAL A 744 -49.63 5.88 -11.58
CA VAL A 744 -48.31 6.52 -11.57
C VAL A 744 -47.22 5.48 -11.30
N SER A 745 -47.40 4.63 -10.29
CA SER A 745 -46.46 3.55 -9.94
C SER A 745 -46.10 2.65 -11.12
N LYS A 746 -47.10 2.23 -11.91
CA LYS A 746 -46.91 1.36 -13.08
C LYS A 746 -46.21 2.02 -14.25
N THR A 747 -46.29 3.34 -14.38
CA THR A 747 -45.83 4.07 -15.56
C THR A 747 -44.55 4.86 -15.31
N LEU A 748 -44.23 5.17 -14.05
CA LEU A 748 -43.12 6.03 -13.65
C LEU A 748 -41.76 5.51 -14.15
N LEU A 749 -41.39 4.29 -13.80
CA LEU A 749 -40.08 3.75 -14.20
C LEU A 749 -39.98 3.47 -15.70
N PRO A 750 -40.98 2.84 -16.36
CA PRO A 750 -40.94 2.62 -17.81
C PRO A 750 -40.85 3.90 -18.66
N LEU A 751 -41.40 5.03 -18.18
CA LEU A 751 -41.34 6.31 -18.90
C LEU A 751 -40.01 7.05 -18.72
N TYR A 752 -39.37 6.90 -17.55
CA TYR A 752 -38.15 7.65 -17.21
C TYR A 752 -36.86 6.90 -17.56
N LEU A 753 -36.90 5.57 -17.59
CA LEU A 753 -35.75 4.71 -17.87
C LEU A 753 -36.06 3.93 -19.16
N ASP A 754 -36.03 4.62 -20.30
CA ASP A 754 -36.29 4.03 -21.63
C ASP A 754 -35.07 3.28 -22.19
N ASN A 755 -35.31 2.37 -23.14
CA ASN A 755 -34.39 1.37 -23.71
C ASN A 755 -33.01 1.90 -24.16
N LYS A 756 -32.87 3.20 -24.46
CA LYS A 756 -31.58 3.81 -24.85
C LYS A 756 -30.55 3.89 -23.73
N GLU A 757 -30.97 4.09 -22.47
CA GLU A 757 -30.03 4.06 -21.33
C GLU A 757 -29.65 2.61 -20.98
N ILE A 758 -30.57 1.67 -21.16
CA ILE A 758 -30.33 0.24 -21.01
C ILE A 758 -29.30 -0.22 -22.07
N GLN A 759 -29.41 0.25 -23.32
CA GLN A 759 -28.46 -0.02 -24.41
C GLN A 759 -27.07 0.59 -24.18
N ALA A 760 -27.00 1.85 -23.75
CA ALA A 760 -25.74 2.54 -23.44
C ALA A 760 -24.97 1.92 -22.26
N LEU A 761 -25.69 1.22 -21.37
CA LEU A 761 -25.09 0.46 -20.28
C LEU A 761 -24.71 -0.96 -20.75
N SER A 762 -25.43 -1.60 -21.68
CA SER A 762 -25.09 -2.93 -22.21
C SER A 762 -23.87 -2.92 -23.15
N GLU A 763 -23.64 -1.83 -23.88
CA GLU A 763 -22.46 -1.68 -24.78
C GLU A 763 -21.12 -1.53 -24.03
N LYS A 764 -21.14 -1.43 -22.69
CA LYS A 764 -19.92 -1.45 -21.85
C LYS A 764 -19.44 -2.85 -21.45
N GLU A 765 -20.11 -3.90 -21.92
CA GLU A 765 -19.73 -5.31 -21.70
C GLU A 765 -19.25 -6.03 -22.98
N SER A 766 -19.06 -5.32 -24.10
CA SER A 766 -18.36 -5.83 -25.29
C SER A 766 -16.92 -5.37 -25.37
#